data_AF-A0A956BE78-F1
#
_entry.id   AF-A0A956BE78-F1
#
_cell.length_a   1.000
_cell.length_b   1.000
_cell.length_c   1.000
_cell.angle_alpha   90.00
_cell.angle_beta   90.00
_cell.angle_gamma   90.00
#
_symmetry.space_group_name_H-M   'P 1'
#
loop_
_entity.id
_entity.type
_entity.pdbx_description
1 polymer ?
#
loop_
_entity_poly.entity_id
_entity_poly.type
_entity_poly.pdbx_seq_one_letter_code
_entity_poly.pdbx_strand_id
1 'polypeptide(L)'
;RFVSRAPAFARRLALLLVALLATACKVPLEDIDAGFVLADAAWFEAEETLFVFYELTAEQGLSADSVVEIRYVTDDVQVDWTPLHALPQVHTHVPTECVFERRCGSASLHVPAEPRAVRLRLRYHRDGELALDAATRLNIVEAGPAHTNRSLLVYGVFDEANRAIQWRARHQFPAVRNEQAQRLGLRRHFSVDDRRYGAGLTARGNPYLYGVACPGDHTAYGADPVDTEARAVFDPDDLPEAGAEAATVCAQATVRDATGDFTATAVARKNPEVSPAFPVLRSPIRDALQVKFLLAPCARTISARHLAMQRQRLGLGGVDPICIDDWQPAALQRTLEARFREGIEAARPEGRDMVLVIGLHHDTPAITDPVEAALRATLDGEASRRTPRVAGAFLLDSYAHVIEDEDLPDTTLWCPSMIVTTGDLGDLADQVTGAGCAVLPDNLALSLGPFTIGGLPILPSRDLYLDFIDRWSEAQAGEVTDLTFRVPELPPSADHVDIQPFGVATFFNGEVITAQPEDAFSFCETDEYEGFVFRPPVQVPAPGLLPIAALPAYHAGAPQPTYGLGIVWDFPYLMRLEYEAVAAISVSAFSASVPFGVPIDAEQDFGSELWLRDTFSLEDSLAHCRRFCDQPTFDSAGVYQVAADFRGSYMSTCYRPDFPERG
;
A
#
# COMPACT_ATOMS: atom_id res chain seq x y z
N ARG A 1 -1.24 -78.71 68.66
CA ARG A 1 -1.29 -78.95 67.20
C ARG A 1 -2.72 -79.35 66.83
N PHE A 2 -3.56 -78.40 66.43
CA PHE A 2 -4.80 -78.68 65.73
C PHE A 2 -5.13 -77.50 64.82
N VAL A 3 -5.24 -77.81 63.54
CA VAL A 3 -5.63 -76.94 62.44
C VAL A 3 -7.15 -76.86 62.43
N SER A 4 -7.74 -75.67 62.35
CA SER A 4 -9.13 -75.49 61.91
C SER A 4 -9.19 -74.56 60.69
N ARG A 5 -9.54 -75.17 59.56
CA ARG A 5 -10.16 -74.58 58.36
C ARG A 5 -11.38 -73.75 58.82
N ALA A 6 -11.75 -72.59 58.29
CA ALA A 6 -11.92 -72.12 56.90
C ALA A 6 -12.22 -70.57 56.98
N PRO A 7 -12.33 -69.80 55.86
CA PRO A 7 -12.49 -70.32 54.51
C PRO A 7 -11.60 -69.67 53.45
N ALA A 8 -11.02 -70.56 52.65
CA ALA A 8 -10.50 -70.29 51.31
C ALA A 8 -11.55 -69.65 50.36
N PHE A 9 -12.82 -69.63 50.75
CA PHE A 9 -13.90 -68.93 50.05
C PHE A 9 -13.69 -67.41 50.05
N ALA A 10 -13.27 -66.80 51.15
CA ALA A 10 -13.05 -65.35 51.21
C ALA A 10 -11.85 -64.91 50.35
N ARG A 11 -10.77 -65.72 50.32
CA ARG A 11 -9.61 -65.47 49.44
C ARG A 11 -9.91 -65.73 47.97
N ARG A 12 -10.68 -66.77 47.64
CA ARG A 12 -11.12 -67.03 46.25
C ARG A 12 -12.12 -65.99 45.77
N LEU A 13 -13.04 -65.53 46.63
CA LEU A 13 -13.98 -64.46 46.32
C LEU A 13 -13.28 -63.11 46.16
N ALA A 14 -12.27 -62.81 46.99
CA ALA A 14 -11.45 -61.60 46.85
C ALA A 14 -10.57 -61.63 45.59
N LEU A 15 -9.99 -62.79 45.24
CA LEU A 15 -9.25 -62.96 43.99
C LEU A 15 -10.17 -62.96 42.76
N LEU A 16 -11.40 -63.49 42.87
CA LEU A 16 -12.40 -63.39 41.80
C LEU A 16 -12.87 -61.93 41.67
N LEU A 17 -13.12 -61.21 42.76
CA LEU A 17 -13.49 -59.80 42.72
C LEU A 17 -12.35 -58.94 42.16
N VAL A 18 -11.10 -59.18 42.54
CA VAL A 18 -9.95 -58.45 42.01
C VAL A 18 -9.69 -58.81 40.55
N ALA A 19 -9.93 -60.06 40.13
CA ALA A 19 -9.86 -60.45 38.72
C ALA A 19 -11.04 -59.87 37.89
N LEU A 20 -12.26 -59.82 38.44
CA LEU A 20 -13.43 -59.18 37.82
C LEU A 20 -13.33 -57.64 37.79
N LEU A 21 -12.66 -57.03 38.77
CA LEU A 21 -12.38 -55.59 38.80
C LEU A 21 -11.17 -55.20 37.95
N ALA A 22 -10.25 -56.13 37.67
CA ALA A 22 -9.13 -55.92 36.76
C ALA A 22 -9.50 -56.19 35.29
N THR A 23 -10.53 -56.99 35.00
CA THR A 23 -11.09 -57.14 33.64
C THR A 23 -12.20 -56.15 33.32
N ALA A 24 -12.76 -55.48 34.33
CA ALA A 24 -13.65 -54.34 34.13
C ALA A 24 -12.79 -53.08 33.94
N CYS A 25 -12.37 -52.80 32.70
CA CYS A 25 -12.00 -51.44 32.31
C CYS A 25 -13.20 -50.54 32.63
N LYS A 26 -13.10 -49.81 33.74
CA LYS A 26 -14.09 -48.84 34.17
C LYS A 26 -14.01 -47.68 33.17
N VAL A 27 -14.86 -47.71 32.14
CA VAL A 27 -15.09 -46.53 31.28
C VAL A 27 -15.58 -45.42 32.22
N PRO A 28 -14.96 -44.24 32.27
CA PRO A 28 -15.50 -43.13 33.03
C PRO A 28 -16.88 -42.81 32.43
N LEU A 29 -17.92 -42.93 33.25
CA LEU A 29 -19.28 -42.43 32.97
C LEU A 29 -19.33 -40.92 33.30
N GLU A 30 -18.32 -40.18 32.85
CA GLU A 30 -18.35 -38.72 32.86
C GLU A 30 -18.59 -38.28 31.42
N ASP A 31 -19.56 -37.38 31.24
CA ASP A 31 -19.85 -36.79 29.94
C ASP A 31 -18.62 -35.98 29.52
N ILE A 32 -17.85 -36.50 28.57
CA ILE A 32 -16.64 -35.84 28.07
C ILE A 32 -16.98 -34.69 27.09
N ASP A 33 -18.26 -34.32 27.00
CA ASP A 33 -18.87 -33.37 26.07
C ASP A 33 -18.34 -33.58 24.64
N ALA A 34 -18.33 -34.85 24.22
CA ALA A 34 -17.88 -35.20 22.88
C ALA A 34 -18.96 -34.82 21.86
N GLY A 35 -18.54 -34.16 20.78
CA GLY A 35 -19.41 -33.71 19.72
C GLY A 35 -18.74 -33.81 18.35
N PHE A 36 -19.55 -34.03 17.30
CA PHE A 36 -19.10 -33.86 15.92
C PHE A 36 -19.31 -32.39 15.51
N VAL A 37 -18.22 -31.72 15.17
CA VAL A 37 -18.24 -30.40 14.52
C VAL A 37 -18.45 -30.58 13.01
N LEU A 38 -17.88 -31.64 12.44
CA LEU A 38 -18.01 -32.03 11.05
C LEU A 38 -18.25 -33.53 10.95
N ALA A 39 -19.23 -33.93 10.14
CA ALA A 39 -19.51 -35.31 9.77
C ALA A 39 -20.14 -35.32 8.38
N ASP A 40 -19.29 -35.31 7.35
CA ASP A 40 -19.72 -35.22 5.96
C ASP A 40 -19.23 -36.43 5.15
N ALA A 41 -20.08 -36.84 4.22
CA ALA A 41 -19.79 -37.88 3.25
C ALA A 41 -20.10 -37.36 1.83
N ALA A 42 -19.22 -37.68 0.88
CA ALA A 42 -19.40 -37.37 -0.53
C ALA A 42 -19.04 -38.58 -1.38
N TRP A 43 -19.98 -39.07 -2.19
CA TRP A 43 -19.74 -40.16 -3.11
C TRP A 43 -19.66 -39.62 -4.55
N PHE A 44 -18.61 -40.02 -5.27
CA PHE A 44 -18.37 -39.64 -6.66
C PHE A 44 -18.60 -40.85 -7.55
N GLU A 45 -19.63 -40.79 -8.39
CA GLU A 45 -20.03 -41.89 -9.26
C GLU A 45 -18.90 -42.27 -10.23
N ALA A 46 -18.27 -41.28 -10.86
CA ALA A 46 -17.21 -41.52 -11.85
C ALA A 46 -15.91 -42.11 -11.25
N GLU A 47 -15.74 -42.00 -9.93
CA GLU A 47 -14.56 -42.50 -9.19
C GLU A 47 -14.89 -43.76 -8.38
N GLU A 48 -16.16 -44.16 -8.30
CA GLU A 48 -16.66 -45.22 -7.42
C GLU A 48 -16.11 -45.09 -5.99
N THR A 49 -16.02 -43.86 -5.48
CA THR A 49 -15.33 -43.54 -4.23
C THR A 49 -16.22 -42.75 -3.29
N LEU A 50 -16.36 -43.25 -2.05
CA LEU A 50 -16.99 -42.56 -0.92
C LEU A 50 -15.91 -41.88 -0.07
N PHE A 51 -15.91 -40.55 -0.06
CA PHE A 51 -15.09 -39.74 0.83
C PHE A 51 -15.85 -39.43 2.12
N VAL A 52 -15.13 -39.48 3.24
CA VAL A 52 -15.66 -39.20 4.56
C VAL A 52 -14.73 -38.19 5.23
N PHE A 53 -15.31 -37.16 5.83
CA PHE A 53 -14.61 -36.11 6.56
C PHE A 53 -15.24 -35.93 7.93
N TYR A 54 -14.40 -35.85 8.97
CA TYR A 54 -14.88 -35.67 10.32
C TYR A 54 -13.97 -34.75 11.16
N GLU A 55 -14.61 -34.00 12.05
CA GLU A 55 -13.98 -33.22 13.10
C GLU A 55 -14.78 -33.45 14.40
N LEU A 56 -14.06 -33.87 15.43
CA LEU A 56 -14.58 -34.18 16.75
C LEU A 56 -14.00 -33.20 17.76
N THR A 57 -14.83 -32.77 18.70
CA THR A 57 -14.42 -32.04 19.92
C THR A 57 -14.73 -32.92 21.13
N ALA A 58 -13.89 -32.88 22.16
CA ALA A 58 -14.20 -33.42 23.47
C ALA A 58 -13.43 -32.65 24.55
N GLU A 59 -14.11 -31.97 25.48
CA GLU A 59 -13.50 -31.11 26.50
C GLU A 59 -12.47 -31.85 27.37
N GLN A 60 -12.69 -33.14 27.63
CA GLN A 60 -11.78 -33.96 28.43
C GLN A 60 -10.76 -34.75 27.60
N GLY A 61 -10.71 -34.50 26.27
CA GLY A 61 -9.90 -35.23 25.32
C GLY A 61 -10.47 -36.60 24.94
N LEU A 62 -10.07 -37.09 23.77
CA LEU A 62 -10.42 -38.44 23.30
C LEU A 62 -9.30 -39.43 23.66
N SER A 63 -9.68 -40.60 24.16
CA SER A 63 -8.71 -41.67 24.43
C SER A 63 -8.10 -42.20 23.12
N ALA A 64 -6.88 -42.74 23.20
CA ALA A 64 -6.25 -43.42 22.06
C ALA A 64 -7.07 -44.63 21.55
N ASP A 65 -7.87 -45.24 22.43
CA ASP A 65 -8.74 -46.38 22.11
C ASP A 65 -10.11 -45.96 21.52
N SER A 66 -10.40 -44.66 21.42
CA SER A 66 -11.61 -44.17 20.77
C SER A 66 -11.48 -44.31 19.25
N VAL A 67 -12.53 -44.78 18.59
CA VAL A 67 -12.52 -45.06 17.13
C VAL A 67 -13.72 -44.44 16.44
N VAL A 68 -13.50 -43.89 15.25
CA VAL A 68 -14.58 -43.44 14.36
C VAL A 68 -15.00 -44.61 13.49
N GLU A 69 -16.30 -44.89 13.47
CA GLU A 69 -16.89 -46.00 12.73
C GLU A 69 -17.85 -45.47 11.68
N ILE A 70 -17.95 -46.22 10.58
CA ILE A 70 -18.88 -45.96 9.49
C ILE A 70 -19.85 -47.13 9.35
N ARG A 71 -21.08 -46.80 8.96
CA ARG A 71 -22.06 -47.72 8.41
C ARG A 71 -22.54 -47.16 7.08
N TYR A 72 -22.61 -47.98 6.04
CA TYR A 72 -23.23 -47.57 4.79
C TYR A 72 -24.04 -48.69 4.15
N VAL A 73 -25.01 -48.29 3.32
CA VAL A 73 -25.91 -49.19 2.60
C VAL A 73 -25.93 -48.75 1.14
N THR A 74 -25.65 -49.66 0.22
CA THR A 74 -25.95 -49.57 -1.21
C THR A 74 -27.06 -50.55 -1.56
N ASP A 75 -27.45 -50.64 -2.82
CA ASP A 75 -28.45 -51.63 -3.26
C ASP A 75 -27.97 -53.08 -3.10
N ASP A 76 -26.66 -53.31 -3.18
CA ASP A 76 -26.04 -54.65 -3.19
C ASP A 76 -25.26 -54.99 -1.91
N VAL A 77 -24.85 -53.98 -1.13
CA VAL A 77 -23.94 -54.13 0.00
C VAL A 77 -24.45 -53.37 1.22
N GLN A 78 -24.44 -54.03 2.38
CA GLN A 78 -24.58 -53.39 3.68
C GLN A 78 -23.30 -53.61 4.48
N VAL A 79 -22.63 -52.51 4.82
CA VAL A 79 -21.52 -52.51 5.78
C VAL A 79 -22.06 -52.06 7.13
N ASP A 80 -22.05 -52.97 8.10
CA ASP A 80 -22.35 -52.64 9.49
C ASP A 80 -21.23 -51.78 10.12
N TRP A 81 -21.49 -51.25 11.31
CA TRP A 81 -20.57 -50.35 12.00
C TRP A 81 -19.15 -50.90 12.07
N THR A 82 -18.28 -50.32 11.27
CA THR A 82 -16.89 -50.77 11.09
C THR A 82 -15.95 -49.59 11.31
N PRO A 83 -14.86 -49.74 12.07
CA PRO A 83 -13.86 -48.68 12.22
C PRO A 83 -13.30 -48.22 10.87
N LEU A 84 -13.23 -46.91 10.63
CA LEU A 84 -12.78 -46.35 9.35
C LEU A 84 -11.38 -46.85 8.96
N HIS A 85 -10.46 -46.92 9.92
CA HIS A 85 -9.08 -47.38 9.71
C HIS A 85 -8.98 -48.89 9.38
N ALA A 86 -10.03 -49.67 9.65
CA ALA A 86 -10.07 -51.10 9.34
C ALA A 86 -10.55 -51.38 7.92
N LEU A 87 -11.12 -50.38 7.23
CA LEU A 87 -11.55 -50.49 5.85
C LEU A 87 -10.39 -50.14 4.91
N PRO A 88 -10.25 -50.86 3.77
CA PRO A 88 -9.27 -50.53 2.75
C PRO A 88 -9.46 -49.09 2.26
N GLN A 89 -8.40 -48.29 2.33
CA GLN A 89 -8.40 -46.91 1.86
C GLN A 89 -8.00 -46.84 0.39
N VAL A 90 -8.69 -46.00 -0.38
CA VAL A 90 -8.35 -45.72 -1.79
C VAL A 90 -7.15 -44.78 -1.87
N HIS A 91 -7.11 -43.76 -1.02
CA HIS A 91 -6.08 -42.71 -1.01
C HIS A 91 -5.29 -42.70 0.30
N THR A 92 -4.19 -41.96 0.30
CA THR A 92 -3.37 -41.73 1.49
C THR A 92 -4.09 -40.78 2.45
N HIS A 93 -4.27 -41.22 3.71
CA HIS A 93 -4.84 -40.42 4.78
C HIS A 93 -3.85 -40.33 5.95
N VAL A 94 -3.34 -39.14 6.20
CA VAL A 94 -2.39 -38.87 7.26
C VAL A 94 -3.16 -38.49 8.54
N PRO A 95 -2.83 -39.07 9.71
CA PRO A 95 -3.39 -38.62 10.98
C PRO A 95 -3.15 -37.12 11.19
N THR A 96 -4.20 -36.38 11.54
CA THR A 96 -4.12 -34.94 11.78
C THR A 96 -4.68 -34.61 13.15
N GLU A 97 -3.85 -34.02 13.99
CA GLU A 97 -4.32 -33.36 15.21
C GLU A 97 -4.78 -31.96 14.80
N CYS A 98 -6.10 -31.77 14.77
CA CYS A 98 -6.64 -30.42 14.88
C CYS A 98 -6.32 -29.91 16.29
N VAL A 99 -6.32 -28.58 16.50
CA VAL A 99 -6.06 -27.86 17.76
C VAL A 99 -6.47 -28.65 19.02
N PHE A 100 -5.74 -28.50 20.14
CA PHE A 100 -6.00 -29.14 21.45
C PHE A 100 -7.49 -29.46 21.68
N GLU A 101 -7.77 -30.71 22.11
CA GLU A 101 -9.14 -31.25 22.36
C GLU A 101 -9.94 -31.62 21.10
N ARG A 102 -9.34 -31.55 19.91
CA ARG A 102 -9.99 -31.96 18.65
C ARG A 102 -9.31 -33.14 17.99
N ARG A 103 -10.12 -34.01 17.40
CA ARG A 103 -9.65 -35.08 16.51
C ARG A 103 -10.25 -34.90 15.13
N CYS A 104 -9.39 -34.81 14.14
CA CYS A 104 -9.77 -34.64 12.75
C CYS A 104 -9.32 -35.82 11.91
N GLY A 105 -10.03 -36.05 10.83
CA GLY A 105 -9.58 -37.01 9.86
C GLY A 105 -10.46 -37.09 8.62
N SER A 106 -9.99 -37.94 7.72
CA SER A 106 -10.67 -38.27 6.49
C SER A 106 -10.47 -39.75 6.19
N ALA A 107 -11.34 -40.29 5.36
CA ALA A 107 -11.23 -41.63 4.79
C ALA A 107 -11.78 -41.62 3.35
N SER A 108 -11.32 -42.56 2.53
CA SER A 108 -11.82 -42.75 1.17
C SER A 108 -11.96 -44.23 0.88
N LEU A 109 -13.16 -44.65 0.50
CA LEU A 109 -13.54 -46.05 0.40
C LEU A 109 -14.01 -46.33 -1.03
N HIS A 110 -13.60 -47.45 -1.60
CA HIS A 110 -14.15 -47.91 -2.88
C HIS A 110 -15.56 -48.46 -2.65
N VAL A 111 -16.55 -47.80 -3.26
CA VAL A 111 -17.96 -48.16 -3.17
C VAL A 111 -18.56 -48.09 -4.58
N PRO A 112 -18.64 -49.23 -5.30
CA PRO A 112 -19.05 -49.25 -6.72
C PRO A 112 -20.48 -48.74 -6.99
N ALA A 113 -21.40 -48.98 -6.06
CA ALA A 113 -22.80 -48.59 -6.19
C ALA A 113 -23.13 -47.37 -5.33
N GLU A 114 -24.08 -46.56 -5.79
CA GLU A 114 -24.54 -45.35 -5.08
C GLU A 114 -24.99 -45.70 -3.64
N PRO A 115 -24.40 -45.06 -2.60
CA PRO A 115 -24.85 -45.24 -1.23
C PRO A 115 -26.24 -44.64 -1.01
N ARG A 116 -27.18 -45.43 -0.50
CA ARG A 116 -28.52 -44.99 -0.07
C ARG A 116 -28.50 -44.36 1.32
N ALA A 117 -27.55 -44.78 2.16
CA ALA A 117 -27.35 -44.22 3.50
C ALA A 117 -25.89 -44.34 3.92
N VAL A 118 -25.35 -43.29 4.55
CA VAL A 118 -24.04 -43.29 5.21
C VAL A 118 -24.22 -42.68 6.59
N ARG A 119 -23.66 -43.34 7.61
CA ARG A 119 -23.67 -42.84 8.99
C ARG A 119 -22.29 -42.99 9.60
N LEU A 120 -21.90 -41.98 10.39
CA LEU A 120 -20.71 -41.98 11.20
C LEU A 120 -21.08 -41.99 12.68
N ARG A 121 -20.21 -42.59 13.48
CA ARG A 121 -20.27 -42.48 14.94
C ARG A 121 -18.89 -42.52 15.55
N LEU A 122 -18.75 -41.91 16.71
CA LEU A 122 -17.60 -42.06 17.58
C LEU A 122 -17.91 -43.15 18.60
N ARG A 123 -17.12 -44.22 18.61
CA ARG A 123 -17.14 -45.21 19.69
C ARG A 123 -16.09 -44.80 20.72
N TYR A 124 -16.53 -44.56 21.96
CA TYR A 124 -15.66 -44.01 23.03
C TYR A 124 -14.48 -44.93 23.38
N HIS A 125 -14.66 -46.24 23.23
CA HIS A 125 -13.62 -47.25 23.41
C HIS A 125 -13.86 -48.42 22.44
N ARG A 126 -12.83 -48.89 21.73
CA ARG A 126 -12.92 -49.93 20.69
C ARG A 126 -13.68 -51.20 21.09
N ASP A 127 -13.58 -51.61 22.36
CA ASP A 127 -14.23 -52.81 22.92
C ASP A 127 -15.57 -52.51 23.66
N GLY A 128 -16.03 -51.26 23.65
CA GLY A 128 -17.23 -50.81 24.38
C GLY A 128 -18.46 -50.65 23.48
N GLU A 129 -19.65 -50.65 24.11
CA GLU A 129 -20.93 -50.44 23.41
C GLU A 129 -21.35 -48.96 23.33
N LEU A 130 -20.75 -48.09 24.15
CA LEU A 130 -21.06 -46.66 24.16
C LEU A 130 -20.53 -45.98 22.90
N ALA A 131 -21.43 -45.32 22.17
CA ALA A 131 -21.11 -44.56 20.97
C ALA A 131 -21.96 -43.30 20.87
N LEU A 132 -21.42 -42.30 20.18
CA LEU A 132 -22.06 -41.05 19.82
C LEU A 132 -22.29 -41.03 18.30
N ASP A 133 -23.54 -41.06 17.87
CA ASP A 133 -23.89 -40.99 16.45
C ASP A 133 -23.78 -39.54 15.93
N ALA A 134 -23.28 -39.38 14.71
CA ALA A 134 -23.19 -38.10 14.04
C ALA A 134 -24.37 -37.88 13.08
N ALA A 135 -24.82 -36.63 12.95
CA ALA A 135 -25.73 -36.22 11.89
C ALA A 135 -24.97 -36.13 10.54
N THR A 136 -24.75 -37.29 9.91
CA THR A 136 -23.96 -37.39 8.67
C THR A 136 -24.75 -36.88 7.47
N ARG A 137 -24.19 -35.94 6.71
CA ARG A 137 -24.77 -35.52 5.42
C ARG A 137 -24.09 -36.28 4.29
N LEU A 138 -24.89 -36.92 3.45
CA LEU A 138 -24.42 -37.60 2.24
C LEU A 138 -24.67 -36.70 1.04
N ASN A 139 -23.61 -36.41 0.29
CA ASN A 139 -23.66 -35.73 -0.99
C ASN A 139 -23.34 -36.74 -2.10
N ILE A 140 -24.13 -36.74 -3.16
CA ILE A 140 -23.93 -37.59 -4.33
C ILE A 140 -23.50 -36.69 -5.48
N VAL A 141 -22.36 -37.01 -6.09
CA VAL A 141 -21.83 -36.35 -7.28
C VAL A 141 -21.92 -37.34 -8.42
N GLU A 142 -22.92 -37.14 -9.28
CA GLU A 142 -23.17 -37.97 -10.46
C GLU A 142 -22.01 -37.87 -11.46
N ALA A 143 -21.93 -38.78 -12.42
CA ALA A 143 -20.98 -38.71 -13.51
C ALA A 143 -21.25 -37.51 -14.42
N GLY A 144 -20.18 -36.88 -14.91
CA GLY A 144 -20.30 -35.69 -15.76
C GLY A 144 -18.95 -35.14 -16.20
N PRO A 145 -18.89 -33.89 -16.66
CA PRO A 145 -17.63 -33.25 -17.05
C PRO A 145 -16.59 -33.29 -15.92
N ALA A 146 -15.33 -33.56 -16.27
CA ALA A 146 -14.27 -33.76 -15.28
C ALA A 146 -14.08 -32.57 -14.33
N HIS A 147 -14.29 -31.34 -14.79
CA HIS A 147 -14.13 -30.12 -13.99
C HIS A 147 -15.25 -29.88 -12.95
N THR A 148 -16.37 -30.59 -13.04
CA THR A 148 -17.51 -30.46 -12.10
C THR A 148 -17.74 -31.71 -11.27
N ASN A 149 -17.39 -32.88 -11.80
CA ASN A 149 -17.83 -34.18 -11.28
C ASN A 149 -16.67 -35.08 -10.82
N ARG A 150 -15.42 -34.58 -10.81
CA ARG A 150 -14.29 -35.24 -10.15
C ARG A 150 -13.97 -34.55 -8.84
N SER A 151 -13.50 -35.31 -7.87
CA SER A 151 -13.13 -34.87 -6.53
C SER A 151 -11.79 -34.13 -6.49
N LEU A 152 -10.97 -34.26 -7.54
CA LEU A 152 -9.69 -33.59 -7.70
C LEU A 152 -9.54 -32.98 -9.09
N LEU A 153 -9.14 -31.72 -9.12
CA LEU A 153 -8.70 -31.02 -10.33
C LEU A 153 -7.20 -30.73 -10.26
N VAL A 154 -6.51 -30.83 -11.38
CA VAL A 154 -5.11 -30.39 -11.51
C VAL A 154 -5.05 -29.17 -12.42
N TYR A 155 -4.34 -28.14 -12.01
CA TYR A 155 -4.15 -26.91 -12.77
C TYR A 155 -2.76 -26.34 -12.52
N GLY A 156 -2.23 -25.57 -13.46
CA GLY A 156 -0.93 -24.93 -13.31
C GLY A 156 -1.07 -23.45 -12.97
N VAL A 157 -0.08 -22.93 -12.26
CA VAL A 157 0.13 -21.49 -12.03
C VAL A 157 1.59 -21.16 -12.31
N PHE A 158 1.89 -19.92 -12.63
CA PHE A 158 3.25 -19.47 -12.89
C PHE A 158 3.85 -18.76 -11.68
N ASP A 159 5.18 -18.74 -11.64
CA ASP A 159 5.96 -17.77 -10.87
C ASP A 159 5.81 -16.34 -11.43
N GLU A 160 6.38 -15.35 -10.74
CA GLU A 160 6.35 -13.95 -11.18
C GLU A 160 6.96 -13.76 -12.57
N ALA A 161 8.09 -14.42 -12.83
CA ALA A 161 8.81 -14.31 -14.10
C ALA A 161 8.10 -15.01 -15.27
N ASN A 162 6.98 -15.71 -15.02
CA ASN A 162 6.26 -16.49 -16.02
C ASN A 162 7.15 -17.55 -16.70
N ARG A 163 8.12 -18.14 -15.97
CA ARG A 163 9.09 -19.13 -16.49
C ARG A 163 8.92 -20.50 -15.86
N ALA A 164 8.52 -20.57 -14.60
CA ALA A 164 8.32 -21.80 -13.87
C ALA A 164 6.83 -22.11 -13.69
N ILE A 165 6.43 -23.36 -13.93
CA ILE A 165 5.06 -23.81 -13.66
C ILE A 165 5.02 -24.57 -12.35
N GLN A 166 4.10 -24.17 -11.47
CA GLN A 166 3.69 -24.96 -10.32
C GLN A 166 2.36 -25.64 -10.63
N TRP A 167 2.36 -26.97 -10.72
CA TRP A 167 1.14 -27.77 -10.82
C TRP A 167 0.52 -27.93 -9.45
N ARG A 168 -0.76 -27.63 -9.32
CA ARG A 168 -1.53 -27.62 -8.08
C ARG A 168 -2.74 -28.55 -8.18
N ALA A 169 -2.99 -29.26 -7.09
CA ALA A 169 -4.19 -30.04 -6.90
C ALA A 169 -5.25 -29.24 -6.12
N ARG A 170 -6.48 -29.23 -6.62
CA ARG A 170 -7.66 -28.64 -5.96
C ARG A 170 -8.67 -29.73 -5.67
N HIS A 171 -8.90 -29.98 -4.39
CA HIS A 171 -10.00 -30.80 -3.94
C HIS A 171 -11.34 -30.09 -4.17
N GLN A 172 -12.29 -30.83 -4.71
CA GLN A 172 -13.62 -30.35 -5.08
C GLN A 172 -14.66 -31.19 -4.35
N PHE A 173 -15.03 -30.77 -3.14
CA PHE A 173 -16.07 -31.42 -2.35
C PHE A 173 -17.23 -30.44 -2.12
N PRO A 174 -18.50 -30.92 -2.14
CA PRO A 174 -19.66 -30.06 -1.93
C PRO A 174 -19.69 -29.34 -0.57
N ALA A 175 -19.23 -30.02 0.49
CA ALA A 175 -19.34 -29.54 1.88
C ALA A 175 -17.99 -29.16 2.52
N VAL A 176 -16.86 -29.51 1.88
CA VAL A 176 -15.52 -29.31 2.44
C VAL A 176 -14.69 -28.44 1.51
N ARG A 177 -14.11 -27.36 2.05
CA ARG A 177 -13.23 -26.46 1.27
C ARG A 177 -11.93 -27.17 0.91
N ASN A 178 -11.30 -26.77 -0.19
CA ASN A 178 -10.06 -27.38 -0.70
C ASN A 178 -8.98 -27.57 0.39
N GLU A 179 -8.65 -26.51 1.11
CA GLU A 179 -7.60 -26.52 2.13
C GLU A 179 -8.01 -27.33 3.37
N GLN A 180 -9.30 -27.33 3.68
CA GLN A 180 -9.84 -28.10 4.79
C GLN A 180 -9.68 -29.61 4.54
N ALA A 181 -9.89 -30.09 3.31
CA ALA A 181 -9.69 -31.51 2.99
C ALA A 181 -8.26 -31.98 3.31
N GLN A 182 -7.24 -31.16 3.01
CA GLN A 182 -5.85 -31.47 3.34
C GLN A 182 -5.54 -31.37 4.84
N ARG A 183 -6.11 -30.37 5.52
CA ARG A 183 -6.02 -30.26 6.99
C ARG A 183 -6.65 -31.45 7.70
N LEU A 184 -7.65 -32.08 7.09
CA LEU A 184 -8.28 -33.32 7.57
C LEU A 184 -7.50 -34.59 7.15
N GLY A 185 -6.29 -34.43 6.59
CA GLY A 185 -5.36 -35.53 6.35
C GLY A 185 -5.40 -36.17 4.97
N LEU A 186 -6.31 -35.76 4.06
CA LEU A 186 -6.36 -36.33 2.72
C LEU A 186 -5.10 -35.93 1.91
N ARG A 187 -4.46 -36.91 1.28
CA ARG A 187 -3.39 -36.74 0.29
C ARG A 187 -3.81 -37.46 -0.99
N ARG A 188 -3.58 -36.80 -2.12
CA ARG A 188 -3.98 -37.29 -3.45
C ARG A 188 -2.77 -37.28 -4.34
N HIS A 189 -2.45 -38.45 -4.88
CA HIS A 189 -1.41 -38.60 -5.89
C HIS A 189 -1.87 -38.02 -7.22
N PHE A 190 -1.01 -37.26 -7.87
CA PHE A 190 -1.17 -36.89 -9.28
C PHE A 190 0.20 -36.83 -9.97
N SER A 191 0.18 -37.08 -11.27
CA SER A 191 1.32 -36.87 -12.15
C SER A 191 0.96 -35.95 -13.30
N VAL A 192 1.96 -35.22 -13.81
CA VAL A 192 1.82 -34.34 -14.97
C VAL A 192 2.91 -34.65 -16.00
N ASP A 193 2.51 -34.80 -17.26
CA ASP A 193 3.36 -35.11 -18.41
C ASP A 193 2.82 -34.47 -19.73
N ASP A 194 3.49 -34.75 -20.86
CA ASP A 194 3.14 -34.26 -22.21
C ASP A 194 2.76 -32.76 -22.25
N ARG A 195 3.61 -31.91 -21.68
CA ARG A 195 3.35 -30.46 -21.61
C ARG A 195 3.57 -29.79 -22.96
N ARG A 196 2.64 -28.91 -23.32
CA ARG A 196 2.67 -28.14 -24.56
C ARG A 196 2.24 -26.71 -24.35
N TYR A 197 2.95 -25.77 -24.95
CA TYR A 197 2.65 -24.34 -24.86
C TYR A 197 2.02 -23.83 -26.15
N GLY A 198 1.18 -22.80 -26.03
CA GLY A 198 0.50 -22.22 -27.18
C GLY A 198 -0.41 -21.04 -26.85
N ALA A 199 -1.39 -20.83 -27.72
CA ALA A 199 -2.34 -19.72 -27.63
C ALA A 199 -3.24 -19.82 -26.39
N GLY A 200 -4.02 -18.77 -26.15
CA GLY A 200 -5.01 -18.71 -25.06
C GLY A 200 -6.09 -19.79 -25.19
N LEU A 201 -6.43 -20.43 -24.07
CA LEU A 201 -7.56 -21.37 -23.98
C LEU A 201 -8.69 -20.75 -23.16
N THR A 202 -9.93 -20.99 -23.58
CA THR A 202 -11.13 -20.54 -22.85
C THR A 202 -12.18 -21.65 -22.84
N ALA A 203 -12.91 -21.77 -21.73
CA ALA A 203 -14.05 -22.67 -21.62
C ALA A 203 -15.09 -22.11 -20.65
N ARG A 204 -16.31 -21.91 -21.14
CA ARG A 204 -17.41 -21.36 -20.34
C ARG A 204 -17.76 -22.32 -19.20
N GLY A 205 -17.82 -21.80 -17.96
CA GLY A 205 -18.16 -22.59 -16.78
C GLY A 205 -17.02 -23.48 -16.25
N ASN A 206 -15.87 -23.51 -16.92
CA ASN A 206 -14.69 -24.26 -16.49
C ASN A 206 -13.50 -23.29 -16.28
N PRO A 207 -13.47 -22.56 -15.16
CA PRO A 207 -12.44 -21.55 -14.93
C PRO A 207 -11.04 -22.13 -14.79
N TYR A 208 -10.89 -23.43 -14.48
CA TYR A 208 -9.59 -24.11 -14.41
C TYR A 208 -9.19 -24.79 -15.72
N LEU A 209 -10.06 -24.78 -16.73
CA LEU A 209 -9.86 -25.43 -18.03
C LEU A 209 -9.54 -26.93 -17.92
N TYR A 210 -9.84 -27.57 -16.78
CA TYR A 210 -9.53 -28.98 -16.55
C TYR A 210 -10.36 -29.88 -17.47
N GLY A 211 -9.70 -30.79 -18.17
CA GLY A 211 -10.30 -31.66 -19.19
C GLY A 211 -10.61 -30.98 -20.52
N VAL A 212 -10.22 -29.71 -20.72
CA VAL A 212 -10.29 -29.07 -22.05
C VAL A 212 -9.15 -29.59 -22.90
N ALA A 213 -9.46 -30.15 -24.07
CA ALA A 213 -8.45 -30.76 -24.94
C ALA A 213 -7.36 -29.77 -25.33
N CYS A 214 -6.10 -30.19 -25.23
CA CYS A 214 -4.99 -29.38 -25.70
C CYS A 214 -4.97 -29.32 -27.24
N PRO A 215 -4.95 -28.13 -27.86
CA PRO A 215 -4.95 -28.02 -29.31
C PRO A 215 -3.68 -28.62 -29.94
N GLY A 216 -3.83 -29.20 -31.14
CA GLY A 216 -2.74 -29.92 -31.82
C GLY A 216 -1.63 -29.02 -32.38
N ASP A 217 -1.85 -27.71 -32.46
CA ASP A 217 -0.86 -26.71 -32.86
C ASP A 217 0.04 -26.25 -31.70
N HIS A 218 -0.23 -26.70 -30.47
CA HIS A 218 0.62 -26.41 -29.32
C HIS A 218 1.94 -27.18 -29.42
N THR A 219 3.03 -26.51 -29.04
CA THR A 219 4.39 -27.06 -29.15
C THR A 219 4.78 -27.76 -27.86
N ALA A 220 5.20 -29.03 -27.95
CA ALA A 220 5.71 -29.77 -26.80
C ALA A 220 7.08 -29.24 -26.37
N TYR A 221 7.31 -29.10 -25.05
CA TYR A 221 8.63 -28.64 -24.54
C TYR A 221 9.43 -29.70 -23.77
N GLY A 222 8.98 -30.96 -23.76
CA GLY A 222 9.81 -32.12 -23.43
C GLY A 222 10.33 -32.23 -21.99
N ALA A 223 9.72 -31.53 -21.04
CA ALA A 223 10.08 -31.61 -19.63
C ALA A 223 9.75 -32.98 -19.01
N ASP A 224 10.57 -33.40 -18.05
CA ASP A 224 10.40 -34.65 -17.32
C ASP A 224 9.03 -34.71 -16.61
N PRO A 225 8.39 -35.90 -16.53
CA PRO A 225 7.16 -36.07 -15.76
C PRO A 225 7.35 -35.65 -14.30
N VAL A 226 6.33 -35.00 -13.74
CA VAL A 226 6.31 -34.67 -12.32
C VAL A 226 5.30 -35.58 -11.65
N ASP A 227 5.65 -36.13 -10.50
CA ASP A 227 4.86 -37.08 -9.72
C ASP A 227 4.90 -36.67 -8.26
N THR A 228 3.73 -36.51 -7.62
CA THR A 228 3.68 -36.07 -6.22
C THR A 228 2.38 -36.47 -5.51
N GLU A 229 2.45 -36.55 -4.18
CA GLU A 229 1.28 -36.53 -3.28
C GLU A 229 1.11 -35.18 -2.56
N ALA A 230 2.01 -34.23 -2.80
CA ALA A 230 1.92 -32.88 -2.25
C ALA A 230 0.80 -32.09 -2.95
N ARG A 231 0.33 -31.00 -2.32
CA ARG A 231 -0.67 -30.10 -2.92
C ARG A 231 -0.17 -29.49 -4.22
N ALA A 232 1.10 -29.16 -4.28
CA ALA A 232 1.70 -28.37 -5.32
C ALA A 232 3.14 -28.82 -5.53
N VAL A 233 3.59 -28.77 -6.79
CA VAL A 233 4.93 -29.14 -7.18
C VAL A 233 5.33 -28.34 -8.40
N PHE A 234 6.56 -27.83 -8.42
CA PHE A 234 7.09 -27.15 -9.59
C PHE A 234 7.59 -28.16 -10.61
N ASP A 235 7.46 -27.82 -11.89
CA ASP A 235 8.28 -28.46 -12.91
C ASP A 235 9.77 -28.25 -12.59
N PRO A 236 10.63 -29.26 -12.84
CA PRO A 236 12.05 -29.19 -12.49
C PRO A 236 12.80 -28.16 -13.34
N ASP A 237 12.36 -27.96 -14.58
CA ASP A 237 12.99 -27.08 -15.55
C ASP A 237 12.15 -25.83 -15.82
N ASP A 238 12.80 -24.75 -16.24
CA ASP A 238 12.11 -23.58 -16.78
C ASP A 238 11.51 -23.87 -18.16
N LEU A 239 10.48 -23.10 -18.50
CA LEU A 239 9.98 -23.07 -19.87
C LEU A 239 11.07 -22.59 -20.84
N PRO A 240 11.10 -23.13 -22.08
CA PRO A 240 11.87 -22.52 -23.14
C PRO A 240 11.35 -21.11 -23.43
N GLU A 241 12.19 -20.25 -24.00
CA GLU A 241 11.87 -18.84 -24.30
C GLU A 241 10.56 -18.68 -25.10
N ALA A 242 10.34 -19.50 -26.13
CA ALA A 242 9.10 -19.50 -26.90
C ALA A 242 7.85 -19.90 -26.05
N GLY A 243 8.04 -20.71 -25.01
CA GLY A 243 7.00 -21.05 -24.04
C GLY A 243 6.77 -19.96 -22.99
N ALA A 244 7.78 -19.14 -22.70
CA ALA A 244 7.62 -17.94 -21.88
C ALA A 244 6.74 -16.90 -22.60
N GLU A 245 6.83 -16.82 -23.93
CA GLU A 245 6.00 -15.92 -24.73
C GLU A 245 4.55 -16.41 -24.94
N ALA A 246 4.30 -17.71 -24.78
CA ALA A 246 3.00 -18.32 -24.99
C ALA A 246 2.01 -17.98 -23.88
N ALA A 247 0.71 -17.86 -24.23
CA ALA A 247 -0.33 -17.46 -23.30
C ALA A 247 -0.71 -18.56 -22.30
N THR A 248 -0.59 -19.83 -22.69
CA THR A 248 -0.93 -20.97 -21.83
C THR A 248 0.01 -22.15 -22.03
N VAL A 249 0.02 -23.03 -21.03
CA VAL A 249 0.63 -24.35 -21.10
C VAL A 249 -0.42 -25.38 -20.72
N CYS A 250 -0.69 -26.32 -21.61
CA CYS A 250 -1.49 -27.50 -21.31
C CYS A 250 -0.56 -28.66 -20.94
N ALA A 251 -1.07 -29.63 -20.20
CA ALA A 251 -0.38 -30.88 -19.91
C ALA A 251 -1.38 -32.01 -19.72
N GLN A 252 -0.93 -33.25 -19.86
CA GLN A 252 -1.71 -34.40 -19.41
C GLN A 252 -1.49 -34.54 -17.91
N ALA A 253 -2.58 -34.61 -17.15
CA ALA A 253 -2.58 -34.85 -15.72
C ALA A 253 -3.27 -36.17 -15.44
N THR A 254 -2.57 -37.07 -14.75
CA THR A 254 -3.09 -38.37 -14.35
C THR A 254 -3.31 -38.37 -12.84
N VAL A 255 -4.52 -38.74 -12.42
CA VAL A 255 -4.93 -38.83 -11.02
C VAL A 255 -5.37 -40.26 -10.76
N ARG A 256 -4.92 -40.85 -9.66
CA ARG A 256 -5.38 -42.17 -9.23
C ARG A 256 -6.65 -42.06 -8.39
N ASP A 257 -7.64 -42.89 -8.71
CA ASP A 257 -8.87 -43.11 -7.94
C ASP A 257 -9.13 -44.61 -7.75
N ALA A 258 -10.31 -45.00 -7.26
CA ALA A 258 -10.61 -46.39 -6.98
C ALA A 258 -10.81 -47.26 -8.24
N THR A 259 -11.11 -46.63 -9.39
CA THR A 259 -11.29 -47.30 -10.68
C THR A 259 -9.98 -47.43 -11.47
N GLY A 260 -8.93 -46.73 -11.04
CA GLY A 260 -7.59 -46.78 -11.62
C GLY A 260 -7.01 -45.40 -11.87
N ASP A 261 -6.22 -45.29 -12.94
CA ASP A 261 -5.63 -44.02 -13.36
C ASP A 261 -6.59 -43.29 -14.31
N PHE A 262 -6.96 -42.06 -13.95
CA PHE A 262 -7.77 -41.16 -14.76
C PHE A 262 -6.91 -40.03 -15.32
N THR A 263 -6.86 -39.90 -16.65
CA THR A 263 -6.09 -38.85 -17.33
C THR A 263 -7.00 -37.78 -17.91
N ALA A 264 -6.69 -36.52 -17.64
CA ALA A 264 -7.35 -35.36 -18.23
C ALA A 264 -6.34 -34.23 -18.47
N THR A 265 -6.69 -33.25 -19.30
CA THR A 265 -5.82 -32.09 -19.53
C THR A 265 -5.83 -31.13 -18.34
N ALA A 266 -4.66 -30.78 -17.82
CA ALA A 266 -4.47 -29.65 -16.93
C ALA A 266 -3.96 -28.44 -17.72
N VAL A 267 -4.29 -27.22 -17.29
CA VAL A 267 -3.87 -25.99 -17.96
C VAL A 267 -3.27 -25.02 -16.94
N ALA A 268 -2.16 -24.41 -17.32
CA ALA A 268 -1.53 -23.27 -16.70
C ALA A 268 -1.76 -22.02 -17.55
N ARG A 269 -2.14 -20.91 -16.93
CA ARG A 269 -2.32 -19.59 -17.55
C ARG A 269 -1.29 -18.64 -16.95
N LYS A 270 -0.64 -17.86 -17.81
CA LYS A 270 0.35 -16.86 -17.44
C LYS A 270 -0.24 -15.84 -16.47
N ASN A 271 0.61 -15.36 -15.57
CA ASN A 271 0.29 -14.20 -14.77
C ASN A 271 0.34 -12.94 -15.68
N PRO A 272 -0.46 -11.90 -15.37
CA PRO A 272 -0.31 -10.59 -15.98
C PRO A 272 1.14 -10.11 -15.91
N GLU A 273 1.71 -9.72 -17.05
CA GLU A 273 3.05 -9.12 -17.09
C GLU A 273 2.94 -7.63 -16.78
N VAL A 274 3.37 -7.29 -15.57
CA VAL A 274 3.24 -5.96 -15.00
C VAL A 274 4.62 -5.35 -14.81
N SER A 275 4.73 -4.09 -15.21
CA SER A 275 5.89 -3.24 -14.92
C SER A 275 5.41 -1.88 -14.43
N PRO A 276 6.26 -1.09 -13.78
CA PRO A 276 6.01 0.33 -13.58
C PRO A 276 5.57 1.03 -14.87
N ALA A 277 4.47 1.79 -14.83
CA ALA A 277 4.00 2.56 -15.98
C ALA A 277 4.97 3.68 -16.34
N PHE A 278 5.56 4.27 -15.31
CA PHE A 278 6.54 5.32 -15.40
C PHE A 278 7.47 5.19 -14.18
N PRO A 279 8.79 4.97 -14.35
CA PRO A 279 9.65 4.67 -13.23
C PRO A 279 9.90 5.93 -12.38
N VAL A 280 10.53 6.96 -12.97
CA VAL A 280 10.93 8.17 -12.24
C VAL A 280 10.82 9.39 -13.14
N LEU A 281 10.17 10.43 -12.63
CA LEU A 281 10.17 11.77 -13.20
C LEU A 281 11.32 12.57 -12.59
N ARG A 282 12.18 13.14 -13.43
CA ARG A 282 13.30 13.97 -12.97
C ARG A 282 12.99 15.43 -13.25
N SER A 283 12.95 16.22 -12.19
CA SER A 283 12.87 17.68 -12.26
C SER A 283 14.00 18.23 -11.40
N PRO A 284 15.18 18.51 -11.98
CA PRO A 284 16.32 19.00 -11.21
C PRO A 284 15.96 20.28 -10.46
N ILE A 285 16.19 20.29 -9.15
CA ILE A 285 16.03 21.50 -8.34
C ILE A 285 17.37 22.24 -8.32
N ARG A 286 17.34 23.55 -8.58
CA ARG A 286 18.51 24.42 -8.49
C ARG A 286 18.26 25.58 -7.57
N ASP A 287 19.34 26.12 -7.02
CA ASP A 287 19.25 27.38 -6.30
C ASP A 287 18.94 28.50 -7.29
N ALA A 288 17.97 29.35 -6.95
CA ALA A 288 17.64 30.57 -7.65
C ALA A 288 18.61 31.70 -7.26
N LEU A 289 18.77 32.66 -8.17
CA LEU A 289 19.46 33.91 -7.90
C LEU A 289 18.57 34.84 -7.09
N GLN A 290 19.15 35.46 -6.06
CA GLN A 290 18.47 36.44 -5.24
C GLN A 290 18.62 37.83 -5.86
N VAL A 291 17.53 38.40 -6.36
CA VAL A 291 17.50 39.79 -6.84
C VAL A 291 17.05 40.68 -5.69
N LYS A 292 18.02 41.37 -5.07
CA LYS A 292 17.88 41.99 -3.76
C LYS A 292 17.45 43.47 -3.84
N PHE A 293 16.45 43.83 -3.06
CA PHE A 293 15.97 45.20 -2.90
C PHE A 293 15.77 45.56 -1.43
N LEU A 294 15.97 46.84 -1.11
CA LEU A 294 15.62 47.41 0.19
C LEU A 294 14.75 48.64 -0.03
N LEU A 295 13.55 48.65 0.53
CA LEU A 295 12.66 49.80 0.55
C LEU A 295 12.75 50.42 1.94
N ALA A 296 13.23 51.65 2.04
CA ALA A 296 13.40 52.33 3.32
C ALA A 296 13.33 53.85 3.18
N PRO A 297 12.98 54.59 4.25
CA PRO A 297 13.21 56.02 4.32
C PRO A 297 14.70 56.35 4.14
N CYS A 298 14.97 57.33 3.29
CA CYS A 298 16.28 57.89 3.00
C CYS A 298 16.53 59.20 3.76
N ALA A 299 15.49 60.00 4.00
CA ALA A 299 15.59 61.30 4.66
C ALA A 299 15.52 61.20 6.20
N ARG A 300 15.09 60.06 6.72
CA ARG A 300 14.93 59.82 8.17
C ARG A 300 15.21 58.37 8.54
N THR A 301 15.38 58.11 9.82
CA THR A 301 15.58 56.76 10.36
C THR A 301 14.39 56.37 11.22
N ILE A 302 13.73 55.25 10.90
CA ILE A 302 12.66 54.69 11.74
C ILE A 302 13.28 53.93 12.91
N SER A 303 14.10 52.91 12.61
CA SER A 303 14.82 52.14 13.63
C SER A 303 16.09 51.55 13.02
N ALA A 304 17.25 52.07 13.45
CA ALA A 304 18.55 51.58 12.98
C ALA A 304 18.78 50.11 13.36
N ARG A 305 18.30 49.69 14.55
CA ARG A 305 18.41 48.33 15.06
C ARG A 305 17.59 47.34 14.24
N HIS A 306 16.34 47.70 13.92
CA HIS A 306 15.47 46.86 13.10
C HIS A 306 15.94 46.79 11.65
N LEU A 307 16.39 47.92 11.09
CA LEU A 307 16.96 47.95 9.74
C LEU A 307 18.23 47.09 9.64
N ALA A 308 19.10 47.11 10.65
CA ALA A 308 20.28 46.27 10.71
C ALA A 308 19.90 44.77 10.74
N MET A 309 18.87 44.40 11.51
CA MET A 309 18.32 43.05 11.52
C MET A 309 17.79 42.65 10.13
N GLN A 310 16.94 43.45 9.49
CA GLN A 310 16.41 43.10 8.16
C GLN A 310 17.54 42.94 7.12
N ARG A 311 18.55 43.81 7.16
CA ARG A 311 19.73 43.69 6.29
C ARG A 311 20.53 42.43 6.55
N GLN A 312 20.70 42.04 7.81
CA GLN A 312 21.40 40.82 8.21
C GLN A 312 20.65 39.59 7.68
N ARG A 313 19.35 39.50 7.97
CA ARG A 313 18.55 38.31 7.67
C ARG A 313 18.31 38.05 6.19
N LEU A 314 18.23 39.11 5.41
CA LEU A 314 18.08 39.03 3.96
C LEU A 314 19.43 39.07 3.20
N GLY A 315 20.55 39.18 3.91
CA GLY A 315 21.87 39.37 3.32
C GLY A 315 21.94 40.58 2.37
N LEU A 316 21.33 41.71 2.75
CA LEU A 316 21.28 42.96 1.96
C LEU A 316 22.51 43.85 2.19
N GLY A 317 23.67 43.24 2.45
CA GLY A 317 24.93 43.96 2.61
C GLY A 317 25.28 44.74 1.33
N GLY A 318 25.51 46.04 1.45
CA GLY A 318 25.87 46.89 0.31
C GLY A 318 24.72 47.23 -0.66
N VAL A 319 23.48 46.84 -0.36
CA VAL A 319 22.30 47.22 -1.16
C VAL A 319 21.82 48.62 -0.76
N ASP A 320 21.77 49.54 -1.72
CA ASP A 320 21.27 50.90 -1.51
C ASP A 320 19.73 50.91 -1.39
N PRO A 321 19.17 51.69 -0.44
CA PRO A 321 17.73 51.76 -0.27
C PRO A 321 17.05 52.49 -1.43
N ILE A 322 15.93 51.93 -1.91
CA ILE A 322 14.93 52.65 -2.69
C ILE A 322 14.14 53.52 -1.72
N CYS A 323 14.22 54.83 -1.91
CA CYS A 323 13.61 55.80 -1.02
C CYS A 323 12.08 55.74 -1.08
N ILE A 324 11.46 55.57 0.09
CA ILE A 324 10.00 55.60 0.26
C ILE A 324 9.52 56.83 1.05
N ASP A 325 10.33 57.88 1.15
CA ASP A 325 9.89 59.17 1.70
C ASP A 325 9.05 59.94 0.68
N ASP A 326 8.09 60.75 1.18
CA ASP A 326 7.27 61.66 0.38
C ASP A 326 6.58 61.00 -0.83
N TRP A 327 6.16 59.75 -0.65
CA TRP A 327 5.62 58.92 -1.71
C TRP A 327 4.14 59.25 -2.02
N GLN A 328 3.78 59.09 -3.29
CA GLN A 328 2.40 59.04 -3.77
C GLN A 328 2.18 57.64 -4.36
N PRO A 329 1.06 56.95 -4.07
CA PRO A 329 0.88 55.54 -4.42
C PRO A 329 1.26 55.20 -5.87
N ALA A 330 0.68 55.91 -6.84
CA ALA A 330 0.93 55.66 -8.26
C ALA A 330 2.33 56.07 -8.76
N ALA A 331 3.04 56.95 -8.04
CA ALA A 331 4.42 57.32 -8.37
C ALA A 331 5.41 56.29 -7.80
N LEU A 332 5.16 55.82 -6.58
CA LEU A 332 5.95 54.78 -5.93
C LEU A 332 5.83 53.46 -6.69
N GLN A 333 4.60 53.01 -6.98
CA GLN A 333 4.35 51.78 -7.74
C GLN A 333 5.16 51.76 -9.05
N ARG A 334 5.05 52.79 -9.89
CA ARG A 334 5.79 52.86 -11.17
C ARG A 334 7.32 52.86 -10.98
N THR A 335 7.80 53.44 -9.90
CA THR A 335 9.23 53.45 -9.56
C THR A 335 9.68 52.04 -9.17
N LEU A 336 8.90 51.35 -8.33
CA LEU A 336 9.17 49.97 -7.93
C LEU A 336 9.14 49.01 -9.11
N GLU A 337 8.10 49.06 -9.95
CA GLU A 337 8.00 48.27 -11.18
C GLU A 337 9.24 48.44 -12.08
N ALA A 338 9.67 49.69 -12.30
CA ALA A 338 10.85 49.98 -13.11
C ALA A 338 12.12 49.41 -12.49
N ARG A 339 12.30 49.55 -11.16
CA ARG A 339 13.48 49.05 -10.43
C ARG A 339 13.52 47.53 -10.38
N PHE A 340 12.40 46.88 -10.13
CA PHE A 340 12.32 45.43 -10.12
C PHE A 340 12.66 44.86 -11.49
N ARG A 341 12.07 45.41 -12.56
CA ARG A 341 12.39 45.01 -13.94
C ARG A 341 13.85 45.26 -14.30
N GLU A 342 14.42 46.40 -13.91
CA GLU A 342 15.85 46.70 -14.12
C GLU A 342 16.74 45.64 -13.45
N GLY A 343 16.46 45.28 -12.19
CA GLY A 343 17.20 44.24 -11.47
C GLY A 343 17.06 42.85 -12.08
N ILE A 344 15.84 42.48 -12.49
CA ILE A 344 15.55 41.21 -13.18
C ILE A 344 16.35 41.13 -14.49
N GLU A 345 16.27 42.15 -15.34
CA GLU A 345 16.98 42.15 -16.63
C GLU A 345 18.50 42.19 -16.46
N ALA A 346 19.03 42.77 -15.38
CA ALA A 346 20.45 42.76 -15.06
C ALA A 346 20.94 41.36 -14.62
N ALA A 347 20.10 40.60 -13.90
CA ALA A 347 20.43 39.25 -13.42
C ALA A 347 20.16 38.16 -14.48
N ARG A 348 19.22 38.38 -15.41
CA ARG A 348 18.81 37.43 -16.45
C ARG A 348 19.97 36.80 -17.25
N PRO A 349 21.07 37.51 -17.60
CA PRO A 349 22.21 36.94 -18.33
C PRO A 349 22.93 35.81 -17.60
N GLU A 350 22.77 35.67 -16.28
CA GLU A 350 23.35 34.56 -15.51
C GLU A 350 22.67 33.20 -15.80
N GLY A 351 21.52 33.20 -16.48
CA GLY A 351 20.88 31.99 -16.99
C GLY A 351 20.24 31.09 -15.93
N ARG A 352 20.08 31.60 -14.70
CA ARG A 352 19.38 30.92 -13.60
C ARG A 352 18.04 31.59 -13.33
N ASP A 353 17.12 30.82 -12.76
CA ASP A 353 15.88 31.35 -12.23
C ASP A 353 16.15 32.30 -11.06
N MET A 354 15.22 33.22 -10.82
CA MET A 354 15.38 34.34 -9.90
C MET A 354 14.24 34.36 -8.88
N VAL A 355 14.53 34.81 -7.67
CA VAL A 355 13.55 35.20 -6.66
C VAL A 355 13.86 36.63 -6.22
N LEU A 356 12.83 37.48 -6.18
CA LEU A 356 12.99 38.84 -5.65
C LEU A 356 13.07 38.77 -4.12
N VAL A 357 14.11 39.34 -3.52
CA VAL A 357 14.29 39.36 -2.06
C VAL A 357 14.21 40.80 -1.59
N ILE A 358 13.15 41.15 -0.85
CA ILE A 358 12.79 42.53 -0.57
C ILE A 358 12.73 42.77 0.94
N GLY A 359 13.56 43.69 1.44
CA GLY A 359 13.38 44.24 2.78
C GLY A 359 12.44 45.45 2.74
N LEU A 360 11.31 45.40 3.44
CA LEU A 360 10.36 46.51 3.53
C LEU A 360 10.47 47.16 4.92
N HIS A 361 11.22 48.26 4.99
CA HIS A 361 11.49 49.00 6.22
C HIS A 361 10.65 50.28 6.28
N HIS A 362 9.50 50.24 6.95
CA HIS A 362 8.58 51.37 6.98
C HIS A 362 7.85 51.52 8.31
N ASP A 363 7.08 52.60 8.45
CA ASP A 363 6.32 52.94 9.66
C ASP A 363 4.84 53.30 9.37
N THR A 364 4.38 53.02 8.15
CA THR A 364 2.99 53.25 7.73
C THR A 364 2.47 52.14 6.82
N PRO A 365 1.37 51.44 7.16
CA PRO A 365 0.86 50.32 6.39
C PRO A 365 0.48 50.70 4.95
N ALA A 366 0.17 51.97 4.67
CA ALA A 366 -0.22 52.43 3.33
C ALA A 366 0.82 52.15 2.21
N ILE A 367 2.07 51.80 2.56
CA ILE A 367 3.11 51.40 1.58
C ILE A 367 2.87 49.99 1.02
N THR A 368 2.10 49.11 1.68
CA THR A 368 1.88 47.73 1.21
C THR A 368 1.15 47.69 -0.14
N ASP A 369 0.07 48.46 -0.31
CA ASP A 369 -0.74 48.47 -1.55
C ASP A 369 0.09 48.78 -2.82
N PRO A 370 0.89 49.86 -2.89
CA PRO A 370 1.72 50.13 -4.06
C PRO A 370 2.85 49.10 -4.26
N VAL A 371 3.28 48.39 -3.20
CA VAL A 371 4.26 47.31 -3.31
C VAL A 371 3.62 46.06 -3.91
N GLU A 372 2.45 45.64 -3.42
CA GLU A 372 1.67 44.55 -4.02
C GLU A 372 1.35 44.82 -5.50
N ALA A 373 0.84 46.02 -5.81
CA ALA A 373 0.55 46.40 -7.19
C ALA A 373 1.79 46.33 -8.10
N ALA A 374 2.97 46.73 -7.58
CA ALA A 374 4.22 46.65 -8.33
C ALA A 374 4.72 45.20 -8.49
N LEU A 375 4.56 44.37 -7.46
CA LEU A 375 4.86 42.94 -7.52
C LEU A 375 3.99 42.24 -8.54
N ARG A 376 2.67 42.44 -8.50
CA ARG A 376 1.75 41.84 -9.48
C ARG A 376 2.14 42.24 -10.90
N ALA A 377 2.35 43.52 -11.15
CA ALA A 377 2.76 44.02 -12.47
C ALA A 377 4.15 43.52 -12.94
N THR A 378 4.96 42.98 -12.02
CA THR A 378 6.29 42.45 -12.30
C THR A 378 6.29 40.93 -12.44
N LEU A 379 5.52 40.23 -11.61
CA LEU A 379 5.48 38.77 -11.51
C LEU A 379 4.42 38.14 -12.43
N ASP A 380 3.44 38.91 -12.90
CA ASP A 380 2.38 38.45 -13.80
C ASP A 380 2.98 37.70 -15.01
N GLY A 381 2.68 36.39 -15.06
CA GLY A 381 3.17 35.47 -16.08
C GLY A 381 4.69 35.26 -16.12
N GLU A 382 5.50 35.76 -15.18
CA GLU A 382 6.94 35.41 -15.09
C GLU A 382 7.13 34.02 -14.49
N ALA A 383 6.36 33.66 -13.46
CA ALA A 383 6.50 32.36 -12.78
C ALA A 383 6.26 31.18 -13.73
N SER A 384 5.44 31.33 -14.78
CA SER A 384 5.19 30.30 -15.78
C SER A 384 6.14 30.33 -16.99
N ARG A 385 7.13 31.23 -17.00
CA ARG A 385 8.15 31.26 -18.07
C ARG A 385 9.17 30.14 -17.93
N ARG A 386 9.87 29.89 -19.02
CA ARG A 386 11.03 28.99 -19.06
C ARG A 386 12.22 29.64 -18.37
N THR A 387 13.13 28.83 -17.83
CA THR A 387 14.39 29.29 -17.26
C THR A 387 15.22 30.07 -18.30
N PRO A 388 15.76 31.27 -17.97
CA PRO A 388 15.68 31.97 -16.69
C PRO A 388 14.36 32.75 -16.51
N ARG A 389 13.58 32.38 -15.48
CA ARG A 389 12.34 33.04 -15.06
C ARG A 389 12.48 33.74 -13.71
N VAL A 390 11.50 34.56 -13.35
CA VAL A 390 11.30 34.99 -11.96
C VAL A 390 10.27 34.06 -11.34
N ALA A 391 10.71 33.16 -10.46
CA ALA A 391 9.84 32.17 -9.84
C ALA A 391 8.86 32.81 -8.84
N GLY A 392 9.25 33.90 -8.19
CA GLY A 392 8.39 34.63 -7.26
C GLY A 392 9.13 35.70 -6.46
N ALA A 393 8.54 36.12 -5.35
CA ALA A 393 9.11 37.11 -4.43
C ALA A 393 9.03 36.67 -2.97
N PHE A 394 10.03 37.08 -2.19
CA PHE A 394 10.09 36.96 -0.74
C PHE A 394 10.26 38.34 -0.13
N LEU A 395 9.40 38.69 0.84
CA LEU A 395 9.39 39.97 1.51
C LEU A 395 9.57 39.81 3.01
N LEU A 396 10.45 40.62 3.61
CA LEU A 396 10.53 40.83 5.05
C LEU A 396 10.10 42.26 5.41
N ASP A 397 8.89 42.36 5.92
CA ASP A 397 8.17 43.56 6.33
C ASP A 397 8.46 43.93 7.79
N SER A 398 8.34 45.22 8.08
CA SER A 398 8.32 45.76 9.44
C SER A 398 7.03 45.43 10.20
N TYR A 399 5.94 45.13 9.51
CA TYR A 399 4.64 44.79 10.09
C TYR A 399 4.15 43.43 9.61
N ALA A 400 3.26 42.82 10.40
CA ALA A 400 2.55 41.63 9.94
C ALA A 400 1.48 42.03 8.93
N HIS A 401 1.37 41.27 7.84
CA HIS A 401 0.55 41.64 6.68
C HIS A 401 -0.29 40.46 6.16
N VAL A 402 -1.39 40.77 5.47
CA VAL A 402 -2.20 39.81 4.69
C VAL A 402 -2.21 40.33 3.26
N ILE A 403 -1.75 39.51 2.32
CA ILE A 403 -1.78 39.87 0.89
C ILE A 403 -3.25 40.07 0.47
N GLU A 404 -3.58 41.26 -0.03
CA GLU A 404 -4.95 41.61 -0.42
C GLU A 404 -5.23 41.30 -1.90
N ASP A 405 -4.19 41.32 -2.75
CA ASP A 405 -4.28 40.97 -4.16
C ASP A 405 -4.47 39.45 -4.36
N GLU A 406 -5.52 39.02 -5.06
CA GLU A 406 -5.88 37.60 -5.21
C GLU A 406 -4.86 36.79 -6.04
N ASP A 407 -4.04 37.45 -6.88
CA ASP A 407 -3.12 36.78 -7.80
C ASP A 407 -1.69 36.60 -7.23
N LEU A 408 -1.38 37.26 -6.10
CA LEU A 408 -0.04 37.26 -5.50
C LEU A 408 0.28 36.10 -4.54
N PRO A 409 -0.67 35.53 -3.76
CA PRO A 409 -0.39 34.49 -2.78
C PRO A 409 0.33 33.27 -3.36
N ASP A 410 0.08 32.96 -4.63
CA ASP A 410 0.66 31.80 -5.33
C ASP A 410 2.13 32.00 -5.73
N THR A 411 2.68 33.21 -5.61
CA THR A 411 4.06 33.52 -6.03
C THR A 411 4.85 34.33 -5.01
N THR A 412 4.22 34.78 -3.92
CA THR A 412 4.82 35.72 -2.97
C THR A 412 4.74 35.21 -1.53
N LEU A 413 5.91 35.01 -0.90
CA LEU A 413 6.01 34.80 0.55
C LEU A 413 6.19 36.16 1.23
N TRP A 414 5.19 36.57 2.04
CA TRP A 414 5.23 37.82 2.78
C TRP A 414 5.40 37.58 4.27
N CYS A 415 6.53 38.01 4.83
CA CYS A 415 6.89 37.79 6.24
C CYS A 415 7.06 39.09 7.00
N PRO A 416 6.62 39.17 8.27
CA PRO A 416 5.72 38.22 8.91
C PRO A 416 4.31 38.27 8.32
N SER A 417 3.59 37.15 8.28
CA SER A 417 2.18 37.11 7.87
C SER A 417 1.23 37.07 9.07
N MET A 418 0.02 37.63 8.89
CA MET A 418 -1.07 37.44 9.85
C MET A 418 -1.91 36.21 9.47
N ILE A 419 -2.34 35.44 10.46
CA ILE A 419 -3.24 34.30 10.27
C ILE A 419 -4.65 34.81 9.99
N VAL A 420 -5.23 34.42 8.85
CA VAL A 420 -6.63 34.69 8.54
C VAL A 420 -7.46 33.51 9.00
N THR A 421 -8.11 33.61 10.17
CA THR A 421 -8.94 32.53 10.70
C THR A 421 -10.25 32.42 9.92
N THR A 422 -10.25 31.71 8.80
CA THR A 422 -11.44 31.31 8.06
C THR A 422 -12.05 30.04 8.67
N GLY A 423 -12.52 30.12 9.91
CA GLY A 423 -13.53 29.20 10.48
C GLY A 423 -13.17 27.73 10.73
N ASP A 424 -12.14 27.15 10.09
CA ASP A 424 -11.76 25.74 10.26
C ASP A 424 -10.38 25.61 10.94
N LEU A 425 -10.28 24.70 11.91
CA LEU A 425 -9.06 24.49 12.71
C LEU A 425 -7.97 23.71 11.94
N GLY A 426 -8.32 23.09 10.81
CA GLY A 426 -7.39 22.38 9.92
C GLY A 426 -6.47 23.34 9.14
N ASP A 427 -7.05 24.38 8.52
CA ASP A 427 -6.31 25.40 7.75
C ASP A 427 -5.31 26.20 8.61
N LEU A 428 -5.56 26.25 9.92
CA LEU A 428 -4.67 26.89 10.90
C LEU A 428 -3.34 26.15 11.07
N ALA A 429 -3.29 24.83 10.85
CA ALA A 429 -2.03 24.10 10.91
C ALA A 429 -1.20 24.39 9.66
N ASP A 430 -1.76 24.26 8.47
CA ASP A 430 -1.05 24.47 7.19
C ASP A 430 -0.58 25.93 6.99
N GLN A 431 -1.35 26.91 7.49
CA GLN A 431 -0.93 28.33 7.50
C GLN A 431 0.17 28.64 8.53
N VAL A 432 0.33 27.81 9.57
CA VAL A 432 1.30 27.99 10.66
C VAL A 432 2.52 27.07 10.50
N THR A 433 2.42 26.01 9.71
CA THR A 433 3.50 25.05 9.45
C THR A 433 3.70 24.84 7.94
N GLY A 434 4.82 25.36 7.41
CA GLY A 434 5.37 25.00 6.09
C GLY A 434 5.06 25.98 4.95
N ALA A 435 3.81 26.43 4.79
CA ALA A 435 3.44 27.26 3.63
C ALA A 435 3.71 28.77 3.81
N GLY A 436 4.00 29.22 5.04
CA GLY A 436 4.20 30.63 5.34
C GLY A 436 4.89 30.89 6.68
N CYS A 437 5.16 32.16 6.94
CA CYS A 437 5.88 32.67 8.11
C CYS A 437 4.93 33.41 9.04
N ALA A 438 3.80 32.76 9.35
CA ALA A 438 2.77 33.32 10.20
C ALA A 438 3.28 33.50 11.63
N VAL A 439 2.97 34.66 12.23
CA VAL A 439 3.39 34.94 13.61
C VAL A 439 2.16 35.00 14.51
N LEU A 440 2.20 34.24 15.61
CA LEU A 440 1.13 34.26 16.61
C LEU A 440 1.13 35.59 17.38
N PRO A 441 -0.06 36.15 17.69
CA PRO A 441 -0.16 37.49 18.24
C PRO A 441 0.33 37.69 19.68
N ASP A 442 0.63 36.65 20.49
CA ASP A 442 1.05 36.86 21.89
C ASP A 442 1.94 35.76 22.52
N ASN A 443 2.98 36.23 23.23
CA ASN A 443 3.84 35.56 24.23
C ASN A 443 4.64 34.29 23.86
N LEU A 444 5.88 34.51 23.40
CA LEU A 444 6.93 33.49 23.34
C LEU A 444 7.75 33.36 24.64
N ALA A 445 7.25 33.90 25.75
CA ALA A 445 7.97 33.92 27.03
C ALA A 445 7.34 32.97 28.07
N LEU A 446 8.03 31.88 28.38
CA LEU A 446 7.67 30.95 29.46
C LEU A 446 8.32 31.41 30.77
N SER A 447 7.51 31.68 31.80
CA SER A 447 8.02 32.02 33.15
C SER A 447 8.05 30.78 34.05
N LEU A 448 9.24 30.40 34.51
CA LEU A 448 9.50 29.29 35.44
C LEU A 448 10.14 29.82 36.73
N GLY A 449 9.33 30.37 37.64
CA GLY A 449 9.84 30.96 38.89
C GLY A 449 10.62 32.26 38.64
N PRO A 450 11.89 32.40 39.09
CA PRO A 450 12.71 33.58 38.80
C PRO A 450 13.30 33.58 37.38
N PHE A 451 13.09 32.50 36.61
CA PHE A 451 13.56 32.36 35.24
C PHE A 451 12.45 32.72 34.27
N THR A 452 12.77 33.56 33.29
CA THR A 452 11.94 33.73 32.09
C THR A 452 12.74 33.16 30.92
N ILE A 453 12.10 32.37 30.05
CA ILE A 453 12.68 31.83 28.83
C ILE A 453 11.89 32.41 27.66
N GLY A 454 12.54 33.16 26.79
CA GLY A 454 11.95 33.77 25.61
C GLY A 454 12.52 33.20 24.31
N GLY A 455 11.68 32.99 23.30
CA GLY A 455 12.09 32.81 21.91
C GLY A 455 11.66 33.98 21.05
N LEU A 456 12.43 34.32 20.01
CA LEU A 456 12.04 35.27 18.98
C LEU A 456 11.93 34.51 17.65
N PRO A 457 10.86 34.67 16.86
CA PRO A 457 10.83 34.11 15.51
C PRO A 457 11.95 34.73 14.69
N ILE A 458 12.61 33.95 13.85
CA ILE A 458 13.73 34.45 13.05
C ILE A 458 13.27 35.48 11.99
N LEU A 459 11.98 35.55 11.64
CA LEU A 459 11.39 36.58 10.77
C LEU A 459 10.24 37.35 11.50
N PRO A 460 10.53 38.16 12.53
CA PRO A 460 9.58 38.86 13.36
C PRO A 460 9.22 40.22 12.76
N SER A 461 8.10 40.79 13.25
CA SER A 461 7.79 42.20 13.01
C SER A 461 8.75 43.11 13.77
N ARG A 462 8.75 44.38 13.41
CA ARG A 462 9.54 45.41 14.09
C ARG A 462 9.24 45.48 15.57
N ASP A 463 7.96 45.49 15.93
CA ASP A 463 7.54 45.67 17.32
C ASP A 463 7.92 44.44 18.14
N LEU A 464 7.77 43.22 17.60
CA LEU A 464 8.25 41.99 18.24
C LEU A 464 9.77 41.98 18.44
N TYR A 465 10.53 42.41 17.43
CA TYR A 465 11.99 42.49 17.52
C TYR A 465 12.44 43.51 18.58
N LEU A 466 11.88 44.72 18.55
CA LEU A 466 12.26 45.79 19.47
C LEU A 466 11.88 45.45 20.92
N ASP A 467 10.68 44.93 21.15
CA ASP A 467 10.24 44.47 22.47
C ASP A 467 11.13 43.35 23.01
N PHE A 468 11.61 42.47 22.13
CA PHE A 468 12.50 41.38 22.51
C PHE A 468 13.87 41.91 22.92
N ILE A 469 14.54 42.71 22.08
CA ILE A 469 15.90 43.17 22.37
C ILE A 469 15.96 44.13 23.56
N ASP A 470 14.86 44.84 23.87
CA ASP A 470 14.77 45.68 25.06
C ASP A 470 14.77 44.84 26.35
N ARG A 471 14.29 43.59 26.29
CA ARG A 471 14.29 42.63 27.41
C ARG A 471 15.56 41.76 27.43
N TRP A 472 16.07 41.39 26.26
CA TRP A 472 17.00 40.26 26.08
C TRP A 472 18.33 40.61 25.42
N SER A 473 18.49 41.84 24.90
CA SER A 473 19.60 42.32 24.06
C SER A 473 19.61 41.78 22.62
N GLU A 474 20.28 42.52 21.73
CA GLU A 474 20.44 42.19 20.30
C GLU A 474 21.18 40.87 20.08
N ALA A 475 22.17 40.55 20.92
CA ALA A 475 22.96 39.33 20.81
C ALA A 475 22.15 38.04 21.05
N GLN A 476 20.90 38.16 21.52
CA GLN A 476 20.00 37.03 21.76
C GLN A 476 18.88 36.94 20.72
N ALA A 477 18.86 37.82 19.72
CA ALA A 477 17.82 37.81 18.68
C ALA A 477 18.05 36.75 17.60
N GLY A 478 19.18 36.03 17.66
CA GLY A 478 19.60 35.08 16.64
C GLY A 478 20.02 35.76 15.34
N GLU A 479 20.66 34.98 14.46
CA GLU A 479 21.14 35.46 13.17
C GLU A 479 20.91 34.42 12.07
N VAL A 480 20.54 34.89 10.88
CA VAL A 480 20.47 34.02 9.69
C VAL A 480 21.89 33.78 9.17
N THR A 481 22.27 32.52 9.03
CA THR A 481 23.58 32.12 8.53
C THR A 481 23.55 31.86 7.04
N ASP A 482 22.44 31.29 6.54
CA ASP A 482 22.21 31.09 5.11
C ASP A 482 20.74 31.28 4.73
N LEU A 483 20.51 31.79 3.53
CA LEU A 483 19.20 31.97 2.93
C LEU A 483 19.30 31.52 1.48
N THR A 484 18.60 30.44 1.15
CA THR A 484 18.58 29.88 -0.20
C THR A 484 17.17 29.72 -0.72
N PHE A 485 17.02 29.77 -2.03
CA PHE A 485 15.74 29.59 -2.71
C PHE A 485 15.93 28.49 -3.73
N ARG A 486 15.16 27.42 -3.63
CA ARG A 486 15.25 26.25 -4.50
C ARG A 486 14.06 26.24 -5.45
N VAL A 487 14.32 26.02 -6.73
CA VAL A 487 13.30 26.04 -7.80
C VAL A 487 13.51 24.87 -8.75
N PRO A 488 12.44 24.28 -9.30
CA PRO A 488 12.57 23.29 -10.35
C PRO A 488 13.07 23.95 -11.64
N GLU A 489 14.01 23.28 -12.31
CA GLU A 489 14.47 23.65 -13.64
C GLU A 489 13.36 23.40 -14.66
N LEU A 490 12.85 24.46 -15.30
CA LEU A 490 11.80 24.36 -16.29
C LEU A 490 12.39 24.21 -17.70
N PRO A 491 12.28 23.02 -18.33
CA PRO A 491 12.80 22.80 -19.67
C PRO A 491 12.02 23.63 -20.70
N PRO A 492 12.59 23.89 -21.90
CA PRO A 492 11.89 24.61 -22.95
C PRO A 492 10.60 23.92 -23.45
N SER A 493 10.36 22.66 -23.13
CA SER A 493 9.13 21.95 -23.47
C SER A 493 8.11 21.93 -22.34
N ALA A 494 8.40 22.57 -21.19
CA ALA A 494 7.46 22.65 -20.08
C ALA A 494 6.17 23.36 -20.48
N ASP A 495 5.06 22.81 -20.01
CA ASP A 495 3.71 23.32 -20.20
C ASP A 495 3.01 23.43 -18.85
N HIS A 496 2.32 24.53 -18.62
CA HIS A 496 1.67 24.87 -17.35
C HIS A 496 0.16 24.94 -17.54
N VAL A 497 -0.56 24.35 -16.60
CA VAL A 497 -2.02 24.39 -16.57
C VAL A 497 -2.46 24.82 -15.18
N ASP A 498 -3.12 25.96 -15.08
CA ASP A 498 -3.60 26.50 -13.82
C ASP A 498 -4.69 25.59 -13.23
N ILE A 499 -4.55 25.25 -11.95
CA ILE A 499 -5.53 24.52 -11.16
C ILE A 499 -6.16 25.53 -10.22
N GLN A 500 -7.17 26.23 -10.71
CA GLN A 500 -7.91 27.21 -9.91
C GLN A 500 -8.69 26.49 -8.79
N PRO A 501 -8.71 27.02 -7.54
CA PRO A 501 -8.15 28.31 -7.13
C PRO A 501 -6.71 28.28 -6.60
N PHE A 502 -6.06 27.12 -6.47
CA PHE A 502 -4.77 26.99 -5.81
C PHE A 502 -3.87 26.00 -6.55
N GLY A 503 -2.82 26.53 -7.20
CA GLY A 503 -1.72 25.74 -7.74
C GLY A 503 -1.70 25.56 -9.26
N VAL A 504 -0.63 24.91 -9.72
CA VAL A 504 -0.31 24.73 -11.14
C VAL A 504 0.10 23.28 -11.39
N ALA A 505 -0.44 22.67 -12.44
CA ALA A 505 0.11 21.44 -12.99
C ALA A 505 1.20 21.76 -14.01
N THR A 506 2.40 21.22 -13.81
CA THR A 506 3.50 21.35 -14.76
C THR A 506 3.82 20.02 -15.42
N PHE A 507 3.81 20.02 -16.75
CA PHE A 507 4.19 18.89 -17.60
C PHE A 507 5.64 19.07 -18.02
N PHE A 508 6.55 18.43 -17.30
CA PHE A 508 7.98 18.49 -17.58
C PHE A 508 8.32 17.66 -18.82
N ASN A 509 9.22 18.17 -19.67
CA ASN A 509 9.86 17.44 -20.77
C ASN A 509 8.94 16.73 -21.80
N GLY A 510 7.63 16.97 -21.80
CA GLY A 510 6.68 16.19 -22.60
C GLY A 510 6.63 14.72 -22.17
N GLU A 511 6.87 14.44 -20.89
CA GLU A 511 6.82 13.10 -20.33
C GLU A 511 5.41 12.50 -20.50
N VAL A 512 5.38 11.27 -21.00
CA VAL A 512 4.15 10.58 -21.36
C VAL A 512 4.18 9.13 -20.89
N ILE A 513 3.05 8.66 -20.40
CA ILE A 513 2.77 7.23 -20.26
C ILE A 513 2.27 6.75 -21.61
N THR A 514 2.93 5.75 -22.19
CA THR A 514 2.52 5.12 -23.45
C THR A 514 1.75 3.85 -23.17
N ALA A 515 0.66 3.63 -23.90
CA ALA A 515 -0.22 2.49 -23.69
C ALA A 515 -0.83 2.01 -25.01
N GLN A 516 -1.05 0.71 -25.14
CA GLN A 516 -1.91 0.14 -26.17
C GLN A 516 -3.35 -0.03 -25.66
N PRO A 517 -4.37 -0.13 -26.53
CA PRO A 517 -5.75 -0.37 -26.12
C PRO A 517 -5.94 -1.65 -25.26
N GLU A 518 -5.11 -2.65 -25.50
CA GLU A 518 -5.06 -3.93 -24.78
C GLU A 518 -4.22 -3.92 -23.50
N ASP A 519 -3.62 -2.79 -23.14
CA ASP A 519 -2.95 -2.62 -21.86
C ASP A 519 -3.98 -2.36 -20.74
N ALA A 520 -3.52 -2.44 -19.50
CA ALA A 520 -4.31 -2.07 -18.33
C ALA A 520 -3.42 -1.45 -17.25
N PHE A 521 -4.01 -0.66 -16.37
CA PHE A 521 -3.31 -0.06 -15.24
C PHE A 521 -3.93 -0.45 -13.90
N SER A 522 -3.13 -0.40 -12.85
CA SER A 522 -3.59 -0.45 -11.47
C SER A 522 -2.86 0.63 -10.68
N PHE A 523 -3.58 1.29 -9.77
CA PHE A 523 -3.02 2.35 -8.93
C PHE A 523 -2.99 1.91 -7.46
N CYS A 524 -1.86 2.15 -6.82
CA CYS A 524 -1.60 1.91 -5.41
C CYS A 524 -1.27 3.25 -4.76
N GLU A 525 -2.10 3.69 -3.82
CA GLU A 525 -1.79 4.87 -3.02
C GLU A 525 -0.59 4.58 -2.11
N THR A 526 0.34 5.53 -2.03
CA THR A 526 1.56 5.45 -1.23
C THR A 526 1.70 6.72 -0.40
N ASP A 527 2.40 6.63 0.73
CA ASP A 527 2.69 7.79 1.60
C ASP A 527 3.57 8.85 0.88
N GLU A 528 4.20 8.47 -0.24
CA GLU A 528 5.02 9.32 -1.10
C GLU A 528 4.25 9.88 -2.31
N TYR A 529 2.92 9.85 -2.31
CA TYR A 529 2.12 10.34 -3.44
C TYR A 529 2.27 11.86 -3.65
N GLU A 530 3.01 12.26 -4.69
CA GLU A 530 3.42 13.64 -4.97
C GLU A 530 2.49 14.40 -5.95
N GLY A 531 1.17 14.30 -5.78
CA GLY A 531 0.23 15.16 -6.54
C GLY A 531 0.25 14.97 -8.06
N PHE A 532 0.55 13.76 -8.54
CA PHE A 532 0.62 13.47 -9.97
C PHE A 532 -0.73 13.58 -10.69
N VAL A 533 -0.70 14.21 -11.86
CA VAL A 533 -1.85 14.34 -12.76
C VAL A 533 -1.50 13.84 -14.16
N PHE A 534 -2.53 13.45 -14.90
CA PHE A 534 -2.38 13.14 -16.32
C PHE A 534 -3.34 13.95 -17.19
N ARG A 535 -2.93 14.14 -18.45
CA ARG A 535 -3.72 14.80 -19.49
C ARG A 535 -3.87 13.87 -20.70
N PRO A 536 -5.10 13.44 -21.05
CA PRO A 536 -5.33 12.67 -22.27
C PRO A 536 -5.19 13.56 -23.53
N PRO A 537 -4.83 12.98 -24.69
CA PRO A 537 -4.63 13.73 -25.93
C PRO A 537 -5.94 14.24 -26.54
N VAL A 538 -7.06 13.59 -26.26
CA VAL A 538 -8.40 14.02 -26.71
C VAL A 538 -8.96 15.01 -25.69
N GLN A 539 -9.33 16.20 -26.16
CA GLN A 539 -9.81 17.32 -25.34
C GLN A 539 -11.01 16.93 -24.47
N VAL A 540 -10.74 16.69 -23.18
CA VAL A 540 -11.70 16.81 -22.09
C VAL A 540 -11.95 18.32 -21.88
N PRO A 541 -13.17 18.78 -21.54
CA PRO A 541 -13.39 20.19 -21.20
C PRO A 541 -12.38 20.67 -20.15
N ALA A 542 -11.93 21.92 -20.32
CA ALA A 542 -10.86 22.52 -19.51
C ALA A 542 -11.12 22.38 -18.00
N PRO A 543 -10.08 22.11 -17.18
CA PRO A 543 -8.66 22.13 -17.55
C PRO A 543 -8.16 20.83 -18.23
N GLY A 544 -9.02 19.82 -18.40
CA GLY A 544 -8.64 18.55 -19.03
C GLY A 544 -7.58 17.74 -18.28
N LEU A 545 -7.42 18.01 -16.99
CA LEU A 545 -6.52 17.32 -16.07
C LEU A 545 -7.29 16.32 -15.21
N LEU A 546 -6.70 15.15 -14.99
CA LEU A 546 -7.25 14.12 -14.11
C LEU A 546 -6.16 13.63 -13.14
N PRO A 547 -6.49 13.26 -11.90
CA PRO A 547 -5.53 12.67 -10.97
C PRO A 547 -5.04 11.33 -11.53
N ILE A 548 -3.76 10.99 -11.31
CA ILE A 548 -3.18 9.74 -11.85
C ILE A 548 -3.92 8.49 -11.36
N ALA A 549 -4.52 8.53 -10.16
CA ALA A 549 -5.36 7.47 -9.62
C ALA A 549 -6.58 7.12 -10.50
N ALA A 550 -7.04 8.05 -11.33
CA ALA A 550 -8.15 7.82 -12.26
C ALA A 550 -7.70 7.18 -13.58
N LEU A 551 -6.39 7.10 -13.87
CA LEU A 551 -5.86 6.57 -15.12
C LEU A 551 -6.32 5.13 -15.42
N PRO A 552 -6.34 4.19 -14.47
CA PRO A 552 -6.87 2.84 -14.72
C PRO A 552 -8.29 2.82 -15.26
N ALA A 553 -9.21 3.50 -14.57
CA ALA A 553 -10.62 3.56 -14.98
C ALA A 553 -10.82 4.34 -16.28
N TYR A 554 -10.06 5.43 -16.47
CA TYR A 554 -10.10 6.21 -17.70
C TYR A 554 -9.62 5.38 -18.90
N HIS A 555 -8.48 4.71 -18.80
CA HIS A 555 -7.94 3.89 -19.89
C HIS A 555 -8.87 2.73 -20.24
N ALA A 556 -9.50 2.09 -19.26
CA ALA A 556 -10.47 1.02 -19.51
C ALA A 556 -11.72 1.51 -20.28
N GLY A 557 -12.19 2.72 -20.01
CA GLY A 557 -13.37 3.30 -20.67
C GLY A 557 -13.07 4.00 -22.01
N ALA A 558 -11.91 4.64 -22.13
CA ALA A 558 -11.49 5.41 -23.30
C ALA A 558 -9.96 5.29 -23.51
N PRO A 559 -9.48 4.14 -24.03
CA PRO A 559 -8.05 3.91 -24.22
C PRO A 559 -7.41 4.98 -25.11
N GLN A 560 -6.27 5.51 -24.67
CA GLN A 560 -5.47 6.48 -25.42
C GLN A 560 -4.07 5.92 -25.63
N PRO A 561 -3.40 6.26 -26.75
CA PRO A 561 -2.05 5.79 -27.02
C PRO A 561 -1.00 6.44 -26.11
N THR A 562 -1.31 7.63 -25.58
CA THR A 562 -0.42 8.41 -24.72
C THR A 562 -1.23 9.16 -23.66
N TYR A 563 -0.60 9.42 -22.52
CA TYR A 563 -1.11 10.26 -21.45
C TYR A 563 0.03 11.18 -21.00
N GLY A 564 -0.13 12.50 -21.15
CA GLY A 564 0.85 13.45 -20.63
C GLY A 564 0.89 13.36 -19.12
N LEU A 565 2.09 13.31 -18.52
CA LEU A 565 2.29 13.25 -17.07
C LEU A 565 2.75 14.61 -16.55
N GLY A 566 2.11 15.07 -15.47
CA GLY A 566 2.46 16.32 -14.80
C GLY A 566 2.48 16.18 -13.29
N ILE A 567 3.13 17.12 -12.62
CA ILE A 567 3.12 17.27 -11.16
C ILE A 567 2.35 18.54 -10.81
N VAL A 568 1.50 18.44 -9.80
CA VAL A 568 0.83 19.59 -9.18
C VAL A 568 1.71 20.15 -8.07
N TRP A 569 1.82 21.47 -8.05
CA TRP A 569 2.46 22.20 -6.96
C TRP A 569 1.66 23.45 -6.62
N ASP A 570 1.78 23.85 -5.37
CA ASP A 570 1.10 24.97 -4.72
C ASP A 570 1.95 26.24 -4.72
N PHE A 571 3.28 26.11 -4.67
CA PHE A 571 4.18 27.26 -4.64
C PHE A 571 5.43 27.06 -5.54
N PRO A 572 5.88 28.08 -6.29
CA PRO A 572 6.87 27.92 -7.38
C PRO A 572 8.31 27.74 -6.92
N TYR A 573 8.59 27.91 -5.62
CA TYR A 573 9.91 27.77 -5.03
C TYR A 573 9.84 27.26 -3.58
N LEU A 574 10.99 26.87 -3.02
CA LEU A 574 11.16 26.55 -1.61
C LEU A 574 12.24 27.48 -1.04
N MET A 575 11.91 28.26 -0.02
CA MET A 575 12.89 29.03 0.73
C MET A 575 13.43 28.16 1.87
N ARG A 576 14.75 27.99 1.91
CA ARG A 576 15.44 27.38 3.04
C ARG A 576 16.22 28.43 3.81
N LEU A 577 16.00 28.46 5.12
CA LEU A 577 16.61 29.37 6.05
C LEU A 577 17.42 28.59 7.09
N GLU A 578 18.74 28.80 7.10
CA GLU A 578 19.61 28.32 8.17
C GLU A 578 19.91 29.49 9.12
N TYR A 579 19.77 29.27 10.42
CA TYR A 579 19.94 30.33 11.41
C TYR A 579 20.38 29.80 12.77
N GLU A 580 21.07 30.67 13.51
CA GLU A 580 21.37 30.46 14.92
C GLU A 580 20.22 31.06 15.74
N ALA A 581 19.42 30.20 16.37
CA ALA A 581 18.44 30.61 17.36
C ALA A 581 19.10 30.74 18.73
N VAL A 582 18.71 31.74 19.52
CA VAL A 582 19.20 31.87 20.89
C VAL A 582 18.04 31.68 21.86
N ALA A 583 18.14 30.68 22.73
CA ALA A 583 17.21 30.55 23.85
C ALA A 583 17.55 31.62 24.90
N ALA A 584 16.78 32.70 24.95
CA ALA A 584 17.02 33.82 25.85
C ALA A 584 16.52 33.50 27.26
N ILE A 585 17.41 33.50 28.25
CA ILE A 585 17.10 33.18 29.65
C ILE A 585 17.47 34.36 30.54
N SER A 586 16.55 34.80 31.41
CA SER A 586 16.80 35.89 32.35
C SER A 586 16.46 35.42 33.74
N VAL A 587 17.32 35.80 34.68
CA VAL A 587 17.14 35.50 36.10
C VAL A 587 16.82 36.80 36.81
N SER A 588 15.65 36.85 37.42
CA SER A 588 15.24 37.97 38.26
C SER A 588 15.71 37.73 39.70
N ALA A 589 16.83 38.34 40.11
CA ALA A 589 17.30 38.31 41.49
C ALA A 589 17.63 39.74 41.95
N PHE A 590 17.06 40.17 43.07
CA PHE A 590 17.33 41.47 43.70
C PHE A 590 17.25 42.68 42.73
N SER A 591 16.15 42.78 41.97
CA SER A 591 15.85 43.90 41.05
C SER A 591 16.83 44.10 39.87
N ALA A 592 17.72 43.15 39.60
CA ALA A 592 18.55 43.11 38.40
C ALA A 592 18.23 41.85 37.58
N SER A 593 18.04 42.02 36.27
CA SER A 593 17.89 40.94 35.29
C SER A 593 19.19 40.81 34.49
N VAL A 594 19.82 39.63 34.52
CA VAL A 594 20.97 39.33 33.65
C VAL A 594 20.50 38.37 32.56
N PRO A 595 20.45 38.81 31.29
CA PRO A 595 20.13 37.92 30.18
C PRO A 595 21.36 37.11 29.77
N PHE A 596 21.19 35.82 29.50
CA PHE A 596 22.18 34.96 28.84
C PHE A 596 21.48 34.01 27.85
N GLY A 597 22.21 33.57 26.82
CA GLY A 597 21.66 32.80 25.72
C GLY A 597 22.45 31.53 25.45
N VAL A 598 21.77 30.49 24.98
CA VAL A 598 22.41 29.29 24.40
C VAL A 598 22.10 29.27 22.91
N PRO A 599 23.13 29.29 22.05
CA PRO A 599 22.94 29.22 20.61
C PRO A 599 22.54 27.81 20.20
N ILE A 600 21.62 27.72 19.25
CA ILE A 600 21.06 26.48 18.71
C ILE A 600 20.97 26.66 17.20
N ASP A 601 21.70 25.85 16.45
CA ASP A 601 21.56 25.80 15.01
C ASP A 601 20.17 25.25 14.65
N ALA A 602 19.48 25.94 13.75
CA ALA A 602 18.15 25.59 13.30
C ALA A 602 18.00 25.81 11.80
N GLU A 603 17.10 25.04 11.20
CA GLU A 603 16.76 25.08 9.79
C GLU A 603 15.24 25.17 9.66
N GLN A 604 14.76 26.04 8.79
CA GLN A 604 13.34 26.18 8.47
C GLN A 604 13.14 26.30 6.96
N ASP A 605 12.19 25.52 6.45
CA ASP A 605 11.78 25.54 5.06
C ASP A 605 10.39 26.22 4.94
N PHE A 606 10.21 27.05 3.91
CA PHE A 606 8.96 27.75 3.61
C PHE A 606 8.60 27.62 2.12
N GLY A 607 7.32 27.36 1.81
CA GLY A 607 6.83 27.15 0.45
C GLY A 607 6.60 25.67 0.15
N SER A 608 6.80 25.24 -1.10
CA SER A 608 6.46 23.88 -1.52
C SER A 608 7.58 22.88 -1.20
N GLU A 609 7.36 22.01 -0.23
CA GLU A 609 8.31 20.95 0.17
C GLU A 609 8.60 19.95 -0.97
N LEU A 610 7.76 19.92 -2.01
CA LEU A 610 7.98 19.17 -3.25
C LEU A 610 9.39 19.42 -3.82
N TRP A 611 9.92 20.64 -3.64
CA TRP A 611 11.23 21.05 -4.15
C TRP A 611 12.41 20.64 -3.25
N LEU A 612 12.18 19.80 -2.24
CA LEU A 612 13.27 19.12 -1.52
C LEU A 612 13.90 18.00 -2.35
N ARG A 613 13.15 17.45 -3.34
CA ARG A 613 13.53 16.26 -4.11
C ARG A 613 13.69 16.59 -5.59
N ASP A 614 14.71 15.99 -6.22
CA ASP A 614 14.97 16.14 -7.66
C ASP A 614 14.26 15.06 -8.51
N THR A 615 13.69 14.05 -7.84
CA THR A 615 13.14 12.83 -8.45
C THR A 615 11.84 12.45 -7.78
N PHE A 616 10.83 12.16 -8.61
CA PHE A 616 9.47 11.81 -8.21
C PHE A 616 9.17 10.42 -8.78
N SER A 617 8.90 9.42 -7.94
CA SER A 617 8.73 8.02 -8.39
C SER A 617 7.26 7.64 -8.52
N LEU A 618 6.93 6.94 -9.61
CA LEU A 618 5.63 6.27 -9.77
C LEU A 618 5.78 4.75 -9.78
N GLU A 619 6.98 4.24 -9.47
CA GLU A 619 7.34 2.83 -9.60
C GLU A 619 6.38 1.90 -8.84
N ASP A 620 6.11 2.24 -7.58
CA ASP A 620 5.26 1.44 -6.69
C ASP A 620 3.79 1.88 -6.68
N SER A 621 3.49 3.00 -7.35
CA SER A 621 2.17 3.63 -7.32
C SER A 621 1.35 3.34 -8.57
N LEU A 622 1.98 3.15 -9.73
CA LEU A 622 1.26 2.94 -10.99
C LEU A 622 1.81 1.74 -11.77
N ALA A 623 1.11 0.63 -11.65
CA ALA A 623 1.37 -0.60 -12.38
C ALA A 623 0.78 -0.55 -13.80
N HIS A 624 1.56 -0.99 -14.80
CA HIS A 624 1.19 -1.12 -16.21
C HIS A 624 1.29 -2.58 -16.63
N CYS A 625 0.14 -3.19 -16.87
CA CYS A 625 0.05 -4.51 -17.47
C CYS A 625 0.07 -4.38 -19.01
N ARG A 626 0.97 -5.12 -19.66
CA ARG A 626 1.12 -5.11 -21.13
C ARG A 626 0.74 -6.42 -21.80
N ARG A 627 0.82 -7.54 -21.07
CA ARG A 627 0.51 -8.88 -21.60
C ARG A 627 -0.26 -9.66 -20.56
N PHE A 628 -1.18 -10.49 -21.04
CA PHE A 628 -1.97 -11.40 -20.21
C PHE A 628 -2.83 -10.69 -19.14
N CYS A 629 -3.24 -9.45 -19.41
CA CYS A 629 -4.01 -8.64 -18.47
C CYS A 629 -5.44 -9.15 -18.23
N ASP A 630 -5.92 -10.03 -19.11
CA ASP A 630 -7.18 -10.75 -19.03
C ASP A 630 -7.03 -12.14 -18.39
N GLN A 631 -5.80 -12.52 -18.00
CA GLN A 631 -5.53 -13.80 -17.36
C GLN A 631 -5.64 -13.68 -15.83
N PRO A 632 -5.98 -14.80 -15.16
CA PRO A 632 -6.08 -14.80 -13.72
C PRO A 632 -4.73 -14.70 -13.02
N THR A 633 -4.74 -14.13 -11.83
CA THR A 633 -3.54 -13.75 -11.09
C THR A 633 -3.65 -14.03 -9.59
N PHE A 634 -2.61 -13.72 -8.85
CA PHE A 634 -2.55 -13.79 -7.39
C PHE A 634 -2.98 -12.48 -6.76
N ASP A 635 -3.57 -12.57 -5.56
CA ASP A 635 -3.74 -11.41 -4.68
C ASP A 635 -2.53 -11.24 -3.75
N SER A 636 -2.57 -10.23 -2.89
CA SER A 636 -1.52 -9.92 -1.91
C SER A 636 -1.39 -10.92 -0.77
N ALA A 637 -2.28 -11.91 -0.69
CA ALA A 637 -2.20 -13.00 0.27
C ALA A 637 -1.68 -14.31 -0.35
N GLY A 638 -1.21 -14.27 -1.60
CA GLY A 638 -0.70 -15.43 -2.31
C GLY A 638 -1.78 -16.40 -2.79
N VAL A 639 -3.04 -15.94 -2.83
CA VAL A 639 -4.16 -16.77 -3.27
C VAL A 639 -4.39 -16.58 -4.76
N TYR A 640 -4.39 -17.69 -5.50
CA TYR A 640 -4.65 -17.67 -6.94
C TYR A 640 -6.14 -17.43 -7.22
N GLN A 641 -6.46 -16.27 -7.79
CA GLN A 641 -7.82 -15.84 -8.09
C GLN A 641 -8.21 -16.22 -9.52
N VAL A 642 -8.67 -17.46 -9.70
CA VAL A 642 -8.98 -18.06 -11.02
C VAL A 642 -10.01 -17.28 -11.87
N ALA A 643 -10.82 -16.44 -11.25
CA ALA A 643 -11.88 -15.66 -11.90
C ALA A 643 -11.60 -14.15 -11.93
N ALA A 644 -10.52 -13.70 -11.31
CA ALA A 644 -10.14 -12.29 -11.25
C ALA A 644 -9.00 -12.05 -12.24
N ASP A 645 -9.22 -11.19 -13.23
CA ASP A 645 -8.17 -10.72 -14.14
C ASP A 645 -7.64 -9.34 -13.73
N PHE A 646 -6.47 -8.96 -14.24
CA PHE A 646 -5.84 -7.68 -13.94
C PHE A 646 -6.76 -6.51 -14.32
N ARG A 647 -7.24 -6.52 -15.57
CA ARG A 647 -7.98 -5.42 -16.20
C ARG A 647 -9.26 -5.06 -15.45
N GLY A 648 -10.06 -6.05 -15.06
CA GLY A 648 -11.35 -5.86 -14.40
C GLY A 648 -11.22 -5.69 -12.89
N SER A 649 -10.34 -6.45 -12.26
CA SER A 649 -10.30 -6.53 -10.79
C SER A 649 -9.45 -5.43 -10.16
N TYR A 650 -8.39 -5.01 -10.85
CA TYR A 650 -7.38 -4.08 -10.32
C TYR A 650 -7.43 -2.68 -10.95
N MET A 651 -8.48 -2.39 -11.72
CA MET A 651 -8.78 -1.04 -12.20
C MET A 651 -9.10 -0.07 -11.05
N SER A 652 -9.63 -0.57 -9.93
CA SER A 652 -9.98 0.25 -8.76
C SER A 652 -9.37 -0.29 -7.46
N THR A 653 -8.45 -1.25 -7.56
CA THR A 653 -7.76 -1.84 -6.41
C THR A 653 -6.28 -1.95 -6.71
N CYS A 654 -5.47 -1.89 -5.65
CA CYS A 654 -4.02 -1.97 -5.76
C CYS A 654 -3.58 -3.41 -6.11
N TYR A 655 -2.80 -3.54 -7.17
CA TYR A 655 -2.20 -4.81 -7.59
C TYR A 655 -0.84 -5.01 -6.94
N ARG A 656 -0.79 -5.86 -5.91
CA ARG A 656 0.44 -6.32 -5.23
C ARG A 656 0.38 -7.83 -5.04
N PRO A 657 0.55 -8.63 -6.10
CA PRO A 657 0.45 -10.08 -6.04
C PRO A 657 1.60 -10.69 -5.22
N ASP A 658 1.32 -11.81 -4.56
CA ASP A 658 2.34 -12.69 -3.99
C ASP A 658 2.39 -13.99 -4.81
N PHE A 659 3.46 -14.17 -5.57
CA PHE A 659 3.61 -15.29 -6.51
C PHE A 659 4.30 -16.49 -5.85
N PRO A 660 4.02 -17.72 -6.29
CA PRO A 660 4.74 -18.88 -5.78
C PRO A 660 6.21 -18.85 -6.22
N GLU A 661 7.11 -19.09 -5.28
CA GLU A 661 8.56 -19.17 -5.53
C GLU A 661 9.05 -20.62 -5.46
N ARG A 662 10.06 -20.94 -6.28
CA ARG A 662 10.89 -22.15 -6.11
C ARG A 662 11.87 -21.86 -4.97
N GLY A 663 11.47 -22.22 -3.75
CA GLY A 663 12.20 -21.89 -2.51
C GLY A 663 13.68 -22.26 -2.47
#